data_AF-A0A538I3N3-F1
#
_entry.id   AF-A0A538I3N3-F1
#
_cell.length_a   1.000
_cell.length_b   1.000
_cell.length_c   1.000
_cell.angle_alpha   90.00
_cell.angle_beta   90.00
_cell.angle_gamma   90.00
#
_symmetry.space_group_name_H-M   'P 1'
#
loop_
_entity.id
_entity.type
_entity.pdbx_description
1 polymer ?
#
loop_
_entity_poly.entity_id
_entity_poly.type
_entity_poly.pdbx_seq_one_letter_code
_entity_poly.pdbx_strand_id
1 'polypeptide(L)'
;MNRVLSDIRDSLRQSDTGEGVSRTSQRPRKRPAEGVIYPAMEFGVLGPMRACRDDHDLPLGGPKQRALLALLLLRANEAVSRERLLDGLWGEQRPASAEHTLDNYVSRLRRLLGNDRVERRSPGYALRVEPGELDLEQFEELVARGRDERAHGRVAAAAVTLSEALELWRGAALADVLYEPFAAYEAERLEELRLTALEERIDADLALGRASEVIPELEHLVRDNPFRERPLSLLMLALYRTGRQAEALAVFQGSRRRFAEELGLEPGPQLQELQRGILAHDANLKPPNLPRPTERPGSRRPVRRLAVMGVTAAVAAGAAVGLILGTGGSGASTSGLGSSEIPDAPAAIVATGDSLWSAYPGTGTVSRFDLASRSVADRVPVGGTPGMLTAGGGAVWVASVLGDRVRRIDPGTGTVTQSVRLAGAGVSALAFGSGSLWIADLVDSSVIELDPRSGTRLRTLRVHLRPTSLAVARGRIWVAGYKDAAVEEIDLSTGQTVGTVRVGNGPASLAVGLGAVWVANSLDSTVSRIDPATDSVAATIPVGSGPTSIAVAAGSVWVANEYSSSVSQIDPVRDVVVRTSRVHGRPTAVASARGMVFAGVGPLTRHRGGTLVLLHTRPISIDPALNADLLPTVSDGLTGDALVTYNHVGGPAGIQLVPDLAVAVPVPTDNGTTYTFRLRPHIRYSDGRQLRAADFRRGVERLYRVGSDSRALFDGIVGTETCTASRCDLSSGIVTDEAARTVTYHLRSADPDFLDDIANGHGLGFPVPPGTPFHDTGLVPIPGTGPYRIESATGNGIRYVRNPYFREWSHAAQPDGYPDEIELRFGLSQARAVREVEQGRADWSGDNITAQQLPALQRSYPGRLHGFSIPTTDFFKLNTSLPPFDDVRVRRALNFALDRGRIARMYGGSALAMPTCQILPPGVAGYRRYCPYTRNPSSTGRWSGPDLARARRLVAASGRHGTPVTVWGWTDDPTISPAVIRYAATVLRQLGYPTKVRLVPHAYLGEPRPRDASTIQLIAAGWGDTPFGFFKTWFACTGANTDGAFCDPRIDAAIKRAQALKATNPRAAADAWAELDRQLVDRAAWAPMIDEHAIDFVSARVHNYQAHPYWGIIADQLWIG
;
A
#
# COMPACT_ATOMS: atom_id res chain seq x y z
N MET A 1 -3.55 68.16 -7.15
CA MET A 1 -4.28 68.37 -8.41
C MET A 1 -5.58 67.54 -8.34
N ASN A 2 -6.40 67.69 -7.30
CA ASN A 2 -7.39 68.74 -7.00
C ASN A 2 -8.57 68.81 -8.00
N ARG A 3 -9.69 68.22 -7.56
CA ARG A 3 -11.09 68.66 -7.71
C ARG A 3 -11.54 69.29 -9.04
N VAL A 4 -12.37 68.56 -9.77
CA VAL A 4 -13.49 69.04 -10.62
C VAL A 4 -14.56 67.91 -10.57
N LEU A 5 -15.56 67.91 -9.68
CA LEU A 5 -16.90 68.54 -9.74
C LEU A 5 -17.65 68.23 -11.05
N SER A 6 -18.59 67.26 -11.06
CA SER A 6 -20.01 67.33 -10.65
C SER A 6 -20.96 67.88 -11.73
N ASP A 7 -22.06 67.15 -11.92
CA ASP A 7 -23.33 67.50 -12.55
C ASP A 7 -23.42 67.63 -14.07
N ILE A 8 -24.28 66.80 -14.68
CA ILE A 8 -25.43 67.28 -15.47
C ILE A 8 -26.57 66.26 -15.34
N ARG A 9 -27.69 66.84 -14.91
CA ARG A 9 -29.04 66.31 -14.72
C ARG A 9 -29.80 66.43 -16.05
N ASP A 10 -30.72 65.51 -16.29
CA ASP A 10 -31.97 65.67 -17.05
C ASP A 10 -31.93 66.37 -18.43
N SER A 11 -32.17 65.59 -19.49
CA SER A 11 -33.18 66.02 -20.46
C SER A 11 -33.75 64.85 -21.28
N LEU A 12 -35.04 64.60 -21.05
CA LEU A 12 -36.12 64.45 -22.04
C LEU A 12 -37.02 63.22 -21.83
N ARG A 13 -38.06 63.50 -21.02
CA ARG A 13 -39.39 62.91 -21.11
C ARG A 13 -40.15 63.45 -22.33
N GLN A 14 -41.24 62.72 -22.63
CA GLN A 14 -42.42 63.03 -23.45
C GLN A 14 -42.28 62.63 -24.93
N SER A 15 -43.23 61.96 -25.57
CA SER A 15 -44.56 61.45 -25.21
C SER A 15 -45.10 60.76 -26.47
N ASP A 16 -45.77 59.61 -26.38
CA ASP A 16 -47.08 59.52 -27.02
C ASP A 16 -47.93 58.34 -26.54
N THR A 17 -49.22 58.63 -26.50
CA THR A 17 -50.35 57.87 -25.96
C THR A 17 -50.96 56.90 -26.97
N GLY A 18 -51.65 55.84 -26.52
CA GLY A 18 -52.71 55.21 -27.33
C GLY A 18 -53.06 53.74 -27.06
N GLU A 19 -54.16 53.53 -26.34
CA GLU A 19 -55.19 52.48 -26.52
C GLU A 19 -54.92 50.98 -26.25
N GLY A 20 -55.47 50.45 -25.15
CA GLY A 20 -56.89 50.03 -25.15
C GLY A 20 -57.28 48.59 -25.56
N VAL A 21 -57.66 47.80 -24.54
CA VAL A 21 -58.76 46.79 -24.49
C VAL A 21 -58.48 45.29 -24.78
N SER A 22 -58.29 44.57 -23.67
CA SER A 22 -58.89 43.30 -23.22
C SER A 22 -59.46 42.26 -24.21
N ARG A 23 -59.07 40.99 -24.01
CA ARG A 23 -60.03 39.91 -23.69
C ARG A 23 -59.41 38.75 -22.89
N THR A 24 -60.20 38.30 -21.94
CA THR A 24 -60.03 37.42 -20.77
C THR A 24 -60.12 35.92 -21.08
N SER A 25 -59.54 35.06 -20.20
CA SER A 25 -60.13 33.81 -19.65
C SER A 25 -59.05 32.93 -19.00
N GLN A 26 -58.68 33.14 -17.72
CA GLN A 26 -59.21 32.47 -16.52
C GLN A 26 -58.83 30.97 -16.33
N ARG A 27 -57.79 30.75 -15.51
CA ARG A 27 -57.76 29.68 -14.48
C ARG A 27 -58.75 30.02 -13.36
N PRO A 28 -59.39 29.07 -12.65
CA PRO A 28 -60.06 29.37 -11.40
C PRO A 28 -59.04 29.42 -10.25
N ARG A 29 -59.07 30.52 -9.50
CA ARG A 29 -58.44 30.73 -8.19
C ARG A 29 -59.35 30.17 -7.09
N LYS A 30 -58.74 29.73 -5.98
CA LYS A 30 -59.19 30.14 -4.63
C LYS A 30 -57.98 30.35 -3.71
N ARG A 31 -57.95 31.55 -3.11
CA ARG A 31 -57.07 32.13 -2.06
C ARG A 31 -58.05 32.70 -1.01
N PRO A 32 -57.65 33.29 0.14
CA PRO A 32 -56.39 33.22 0.92
C PRO A 32 -56.63 33.14 2.46
N ALA A 33 -55.57 33.09 3.27
CA ALA A 33 -55.49 33.86 4.51
C ALA A 33 -54.04 34.35 4.72
N GLU A 34 -53.93 35.59 5.16
CA GLU A 34 -52.77 36.47 5.07
C GLU A 34 -51.63 36.19 6.07
N GLY A 35 -50.41 36.45 5.63
CA GLY A 35 -49.22 36.61 6.46
C GLY A 35 -48.03 36.93 5.56
N VAL A 36 -47.54 38.18 5.62
CA VAL A 36 -46.30 38.74 5.06
C VAL A 36 -45.49 37.81 4.13
N ILE A 37 -45.47 38.09 2.82
CA ILE A 37 -44.52 37.46 1.88
C ILE A 37 -43.13 38.04 2.17
N TYR A 38 -42.36 37.38 3.03
CA TYR A 38 -40.92 37.58 3.08
C TYR A 38 -40.31 37.08 1.77
N PRO A 39 -39.21 37.70 1.27
CA PRO A 39 -38.48 37.09 0.16
C PRO A 39 -38.02 35.70 0.59
N ALA A 40 -38.43 34.67 -0.15
CA ALA A 40 -38.20 33.28 0.26
C ALA A 40 -36.71 32.99 0.19
N MET A 41 -36.08 32.79 1.35
CA MET A 41 -34.69 32.36 1.46
C MET A 41 -34.67 30.84 1.50
N GLU A 42 -33.87 30.22 0.65
CA GLU A 42 -33.71 28.76 0.65
C GLU A 42 -32.23 28.40 0.75
N PHE A 43 -31.90 27.43 1.60
CA PHE A 43 -30.57 26.92 1.85
C PHE A 43 -30.48 25.45 1.49
N GLY A 44 -29.40 25.11 0.80
CA GLY A 44 -29.16 23.77 0.29
C GLY A 44 -27.85 23.17 0.77
N VAL A 45 -27.92 22.09 1.56
CA VAL A 45 -26.76 21.30 1.99
C VAL A 45 -26.80 19.84 1.51
N LEU A 46 -27.95 19.36 1.01
CA LEU A 46 -28.14 18.01 0.44
C LEU A 46 -27.65 17.92 -1.01
N GLY A 47 -26.42 18.39 -1.25
CA GLY A 47 -25.81 18.54 -2.57
C GLY A 47 -24.68 19.57 -2.51
N PRO A 48 -24.23 20.11 -3.66
CA PRO A 48 -23.43 21.34 -3.67
C PRO A 48 -24.12 22.46 -2.90
N MET A 49 -23.33 23.24 -2.15
CA MET A 49 -23.83 24.35 -1.33
C MET A 49 -24.58 25.38 -2.16
N ARG A 50 -25.82 25.65 -1.74
CA ARG A 50 -26.72 26.60 -2.41
C ARG A 50 -27.37 27.53 -1.39
N ALA A 51 -27.56 28.79 -1.76
CA ALA A 51 -28.50 29.68 -1.10
C ALA A 51 -29.23 30.48 -2.16
N CYS A 52 -30.55 30.58 -2.08
CA CYS A 52 -31.40 31.29 -3.02
C CYS A 52 -32.21 32.35 -2.30
N ARG A 53 -32.48 33.45 -2.99
CA ARG A 53 -33.49 34.43 -2.57
C ARG A 53 -34.42 34.67 -3.73
N ASP A 54 -35.73 34.46 -3.51
CA ASP A 54 -36.77 34.63 -4.54
C ASP A 54 -36.44 33.87 -5.84
N ASP A 55 -36.07 32.58 -5.71
CA ASP A 55 -35.62 31.69 -6.79
C ASP A 55 -34.32 32.09 -7.51
N HIS A 56 -33.58 33.09 -7.01
CA HIS A 56 -32.28 33.50 -7.56
C HIS A 56 -31.10 33.03 -6.68
N ASP A 57 -30.14 32.32 -7.28
CA ASP A 57 -28.93 31.87 -6.60
C ASP A 57 -28.07 33.05 -6.12
N LEU A 58 -27.70 33.02 -4.84
CA LEU A 58 -26.80 34.01 -4.25
C LEU A 58 -25.34 33.66 -4.53
N PRO A 59 -24.47 34.64 -4.85
CA PRO A 59 -23.06 34.39 -5.11
C PRO A 59 -22.33 34.16 -3.77
N LEU A 60 -22.32 32.90 -3.31
CA LEU A 60 -21.76 32.51 -2.01
C LEU A 60 -20.24 32.66 -1.88
N GLY A 61 -19.55 33.03 -2.96
CA GLY A 61 -18.10 33.26 -2.98
C GLY A 61 -17.29 31.98 -3.09
N GLY A 62 -16.02 32.06 -2.65
CA GLY A 62 -15.06 30.96 -2.72
C GLY A 62 -15.32 29.84 -1.69
N PRO A 63 -14.60 28.71 -1.80
CA PRO A 63 -14.84 27.50 -0.99
C PRO A 63 -14.95 27.74 0.52
N LYS A 64 -14.03 28.51 1.13
CA LYS A 64 -14.05 28.82 2.56
C LYS A 64 -15.29 29.61 3.01
N GLN A 65 -15.84 30.48 2.16
CA GLN A 65 -17.05 31.22 2.49
C GLN A 65 -18.29 30.33 2.42
N ARG A 66 -18.35 29.41 1.44
CA ARG A 66 -19.39 28.37 1.36
C ARG A 66 -19.31 27.39 2.53
N ALA A 67 -18.09 27.01 2.91
CA ALA A 67 -17.80 26.15 4.05
C ALA A 67 -18.25 26.76 5.38
N LEU A 68 -18.05 28.08 5.57
CA LEU A 68 -18.53 28.79 6.74
C LEU A 68 -20.07 28.74 6.82
N LEU A 69 -20.73 28.98 5.69
CA LEU A 69 -22.18 28.89 5.61
C LEU A 69 -22.67 27.47 5.91
N ALA A 70 -22.02 26.44 5.35
CA ALA A 70 -22.33 25.04 5.62
C ALA A 70 -22.19 24.69 7.12
N LEU A 71 -21.09 25.09 7.77
CA LEU A 71 -20.87 24.88 9.22
C LEU A 71 -21.99 25.48 10.09
N LEU A 72 -22.50 26.65 9.70
CA LEU A 72 -23.59 27.31 10.39
C LEU A 72 -24.95 26.66 10.09
N LEU A 73 -25.18 26.18 8.85
CA LEU A 73 -26.44 25.52 8.45
C LEU A 73 -26.57 24.11 9.03
N LEU A 74 -25.49 23.34 9.12
CA LEU A 74 -25.48 22.01 9.76
C LEU A 74 -25.79 22.09 11.27
N ARG A 75 -25.72 23.30 11.84
CA ARG A 75 -26.10 23.65 13.21
C ARG A 75 -27.02 24.86 13.21
N ALA A 76 -27.98 24.88 12.28
CA ALA A 76 -28.93 25.97 12.12
C ALA A 76 -29.57 26.35 13.46
N ASN A 77 -29.74 27.65 13.69
CA ASN A 77 -30.31 28.22 14.92
C ASN A 77 -29.52 27.98 16.23
N GLU A 78 -28.39 27.28 16.17
CA GLU A 78 -27.47 27.08 17.30
C GLU A 78 -26.21 27.97 17.21
N ALA A 79 -25.63 28.32 18.36
CA ALA A 79 -24.38 29.07 18.40
C ALA A 79 -23.18 28.14 18.15
N VAL A 80 -22.42 28.40 17.09
CA VAL A 80 -21.14 27.74 16.80
C VAL A 80 -20.00 28.65 17.27
N SER A 81 -19.12 28.13 18.13
CA SER A 81 -18.00 28.92 18.68
C SER A 81 -17.05 29.39 17.58
N ARG A 82 -16.40 30.56 17.76
CA ARG A 82 -15.37 31.03 16.84
C ARG A 82 -14.29 29.98 16.60
N GLU A 83 -13.83 29.34 17.68
CA GLU A 83 -12.81 28.29 17.62
C GLU A 83 -13.26 27.13 16.72
N ARG A 84 -14.48 26.62 16.89
CA ARG A 84 -15.02 25.53 16.05
C ARG A 84 -15.21 25.94 14.59
N LEU A 85 -15.57 27.19 14.32
CA LEU A 85 -15.63 27.71 12.95
C LEU A 85 -14.23 27.79 12.33
N LEU A 86 -13.24 28.23 13.10
CA LEU A 86 -11.86 28.33 12.64
C LEU A 86 -11.24 26.94 12.40
N ASP A 87 -11.48 25.99 13.30
CA ASP A 87 -11.00 24.61 13.16
C ASP A 87 -11.73 23.90 12.00
N GLY A 88 -13.03 24.11 11.86
CA GLY A 88 -13.79 23.55 10.74
C GLY A 88 -13.34 24.11 9.40
N LEU A 89 -12.98 25.39 9.33
CA LEU A 89 -12.53 26.04 8.10
C LEU A 89 -11.06 25.75 7.79
N TRP A 90 -10.14 25.80 8.73
CA TRP A 90 -8.70 25.71 8.44
C TRP A 90 -8.01 24.47 9.00
N GLY A 91 -8.66 23.74 9.91
CA GLY A 91 -8.07 22.59 10.58
C GLY A 91 -6.77 22.99 11.28
N GLU A 92 -5.75 22.14 11.15
CA GLU A 92 -4.44 22.36 11.75
C GLU A 92 -3.59 23.41 11.00
N GLN A 93 -3.94 23.75 9.76
CA GLN A 93 -3.22 24.72 8.91
C GLN A 93 -3.81 26.13 8.98
N ARG A 94 -3.94 26.65 10.21
CA ARG A 94 -4.55 27.97 10.47
C ARG A 94 -3.58 29.12 10.17
N PRO A 95 -3.83 29.97 9.17
CA PRO A 95 -2.97 31.14 8.93
C PRO A 95 -3.12 32.17 10.05
N ALA A 96 -2.08 32.97 10.29
CA ALA A 96 -2.12 34.04 11.30
C ALA A 96 -3.28 35.06 11.08
N SER A 97 -3.76 35.17 9.83
CA SER A 97 -4.89 36.02 9.45
C SER A 97 -6.26 35.34 9.55
N ALA A 98 -6.35 34.08 10.01
CA ALA A 98 -7.60 33.29 10.00
C ALA A 98 -8.74 33.97 10.77
N GLU A 99 -8.44 34.56 11.92
CA GLU A 99 -9.41 35.29 12.75
C GLU A 99 -10.02 36.47 12.00
N HIS A 100 -9.16 37.31 11.42
CA HIS A 100 -9.58 38.46 10.63
C HIS A 100 -10.32 38.03 9.36
N THR A 101 -9.91 36.91 8.76
CA THR A 101 -10.54 36.33 7.57
C THR A 101 -11.94 35.78 7.88
N LEU A 102 -12.12 35.14 9.04
CA LEU A 102 -13.42 34.71 9.54
C LEU A 102 -14.36 35.92 9.69
N ASP A 103 -13.90 37.00 10.31
CA ASP A 103 -14.69 38.23 10.47
C ASP A 103 -15.11 38.82 9.11
N ASN A 104 -14.20 38.79 8.12
CA ASN A 104 -14.49 39.21 6.76
C ASN A 104 -15.53 38.31 6.07
N TYR A 105 -15.46 36.99 6.24
CA TYR A 105 -16.46 36.07 5.69
C TYR A 105 -17.82 36.22 6.36
N VAL A 106 -17.87 36.38 7.68
CA VAL A 106 -19.12 36.66 8.41
C VAL A 106 -19.75 37.97 7.91
N SER A 107 -18.95 39.02 7.73
CA SER A 107 -19.41 40.31 7.19
C SER A 107 -19.99 40.18 5.77
N ARG A 108 -19.34 39.39 4.90
CA ARG A 108 -19.85 39.11 3.54
C ARG A 108 -21.14 38.29 3.58
N LEU A 109 -21.23 37.27 4.43
CA LEU A 109 -22.45 36.47 4.59
C LEU A 109 -23.61 37.33 5.09
N ARG A 110 -23.40 38.25 6.05
CA ARG A 110 -24.43 39.22 6.48
C ARG A 110 -24.94 40.08 5.33
N ARG A 111 -24.04 40.57 4.48
CA ARG A 111 -24.41 41.37 3.31
C ARG A 111 -25.21 40.56 2.28
N LEU A 112 -24.84 39.30 2.08
CA LEU A 112 -25.50 38.39 1.15
C LEU A 112 -26.87 37.93 1.64
N LEU A 113 -26.97 37.45 2.88
CA LEU A 113 -28.14 36.77 3.43
C LEU A 113 -29.15 37.73 4.10
N GLY A 114 -28.69 38.90 4.53
CA GLY A 114 -29.46 39.83 5.37
C GLY A 114 -28.70 40.08 6.68
N ASN A 115 -28.61 41.35 7.10
CA ASN A 115 -27.77 41.74 8.24
C ASN A 115 -28.20 41.11 9.58
N ASP A 116 -29.45 40.66 9.66
CA ASP A 116 -30.11 40.06 10.81
C ASP A 116 -30.06 38.52 10.81
N ARG A 117 -29.57 37.87 9.73
CA ARG A 117 -29.56 36.40 9.63
C ARG A 117 -28.38 35.74 10.35
N VAL A 118 -27.18 36.33 10.27
CA VAL A 118 -25.99 35.83 10.98
C VAL A 118 -25.80 36.61 12.27
N GLU A 119 -26.24 36.07 13.38
CA GLU A 119 -26.23 36.73 14.68
C GLU A 119 -24.96 36.41 15.47
N ARG A 120 -24.47 37.39 16.23
CA ARG A 120 -23.37 37.14 17.18
C ARG A 120 -23.98 36.58 18.46
N ARG A 121 -23.85 35.28 18.68
CA ARG A 121 -24.37 34.58 19.86
C ARG A 121 -23.22 33.89 20.56
N SER A 122 -22.88 34.33 21.77
CA SER A 122 -21.74 33.81 22.53
C SER A 122 -21.81 32.27 22.64
N PRO A 123 -20.72 31.53 22.38
CA PRO A 123 -19.33 31.97 22.16
C PRO A 123 -18.91 32.21 20.68
N GLY A 124 -19.84 32.45 19.75
CA GLY A 124 -19.49 32.70 18.34
C GLY A 124 -20.65 33.27 17.52
N TYR A 125 -21.08 32.52 16.51
CA TYR A 125 -22.12 32.94 15.56
C TYR A 125 -23.21 31.88 15.40
N ALA A 126 -24.44 32.31 15.17
CA ALA A 126 -25.56 31.47 14.80
C ALA A 126 -26.15 31.99 13.49
N LEU A 127 -26.66 31.10 12.65
CA LEU A 127 -27.44 31.47 11.47
C LEU A 127 -28.93 31.21 11.78
N ARG A 128 -29.75 32.26 11.66
CA ARG A 128 -31.20 32.18 11.79
C ARG A 128 -31.81 31.65 10.50
N VAL A 129 -32.38 30.46 10.59
CA VAL A 129 -33.07 29.74 9.53
C VAL A 129 -34.52 29.59 9.97
N GLU A 130 -35.46 30.12 9.19
CA GLU A 130 -36.89 29.96 9.46
C GLU A 130 -37.37 28.57 8.99
N PRO A 131 -38.47 28.04 9.55
CA PRO A 131 -38.98 26.72 9.17
C PRO A 131 -39.22 26.60 7.66
N GLY A 132 -38.70 25.53 7.08
CA GLY A 132 -38.81 25.26 5.63
C GLY A 132 -37.78 25.99 4.77
N GLU A 133 -36.86 26.77 5.34
CA GLU A 133 -35.79 27.41 4.56
C GLU A 133 -34.57 26.50 4.33
N LEU A 134 -34.42 25.38 5.05
CA LEU A 134 -33.29 24.46 4.90
C LEU A 134 -33.72 23.08 4.41
N ASP A 135 -33.12 22.63 3.30
CA ASP A 135 -33.44 21.32 2.69
C ASP A 135 -33.18 20.12 3.61
N LEU A 136 -32.16 20.19 4.49
CA LEU A 136 -31.88 19.17 5.49
C LEU A 136 -33.01 19.04 6.53
N GLU A 137 -33.56 20.16 7.01
CA GLU A 137 -34.67 20.15 7.97
C GLU A 137 -35.93 19.57 7.31
N GLN A 138 -36.23 20.00 6.09
CA GLN A 138 -37.35 19.46 5.30
C GLN A 138 -37.20 17.95 5.04
N PHE A 139 -35.98 17.51 4.72
CA PHE A 139 -35.69 16.09 4.51
C PHE A 139 -35.92 15.26 5.78
N GLU A 140 -35.41 15.73 6.92
CA GLU A 140 -35.59 15.06 8.21
C GLU A 140 -37.07 15.00 8.62
N GLU A 141 -37.84 16.07 8.38
CA GLU A 141 -39.29 16.11 8.63
C GLU A 141 -40.06 15.14 7.74
N LEU A 142 -39.77 15.10 6.43
CA LEU A 142 -40.40 14.17 5.50
C LEU A 142 -40.06 12.71 5.82
N VAL A 143 -38.80 12.41 6.18
CA VAL A 143 -38.42 11.06 6.61
C VAL A 143 -39.15 10.66 7.90
N ALA A 144 -39.24 11.56 8.88
CA ALA A 144 -39.99 11.31 10.12
C ALA A 144 -41.48 11.07 9.85
N ARG A 145 -42.09 11.86 8.97
CA ARG A 145 -43.49 11.69 8.55
C ARG A 145 -43.71 10.39 7.78
N GLY A 146 -42.83 10.02 6.86
CA GLY A 146 -42.90 8.76 6.13
C GLY A 146 -42.83 7.54 7.07
N ARG A 147 -41.99 7.61 8.11
CA ARG A 147 -41.94 6.59 9.19
C ARG A 147 -43.24 6.51 9.97
N ASP A 148 -43.83 7.64 10.35
CA ASP A 148 -45.12 7.69 11.05
C ASP A 148 -46.26 7.10 10.19
N GLU A 149 -46.33 7.49 8.93
CA GLU A 149 -47.33 6.98 7.99
C GLU A 149 -47.21 5.45 7.83
N ARG A 150 -45.98 4.95 7.74
CA ARG A 150 -45.71 3.51 7.69
C ARG A 150 -46.10 2.79 8.97
N ALA A 151 -45.77 3.35 10.15
CA ALA A 151 -46.13 2.78 11.44
C ALA A 151 -47.67 2.66 11.62
N HIS A 152 -48.42 3.60 11.04
CA HIS A 152 -49.89 3.59 11.01
C HIS A 152 -50.49 2.78 9.84
N GLY A 153 -49.70 1.95 9.16
CA GLY A 153 -50.16 1.09 8.06
C GLY A 153 -50.48 1.81 6.75
N ARG A 154 -50.22 3.12 6.65
CA ARG A 154 -50.43 3.94 5.44
C ARG A 154 -49.23 3.81 4.48
N VAL A 155 -48.91 2.58 4.09
CA VAL A 155 -47.70 2.24 3.30
C VAL A 155 -47.60 3.03 1.99
N ALA A 156 -48.73 3.26 1.31
CA ALA A 156 -48.76 4.03 0.06
C ALA A 156 -48.40 5.51 0.26
N ALA A 157 -48.84 6.12 1.37
CA ALA A 157 -48.48 7.50 1.70
C ALA A 157 -46.99 7.59 2.06
N ALA A 158 -46.50 6.64 2.88
CA ALA A 158 -45.10 6.58 3.28
C ALA A 158 -44.15 6.48 2.07
N ALA A 159 -44.49 5.67 1.06
CA ALA A 159 -43.70 5.56 -0.16
C ALA A 159 -43.61 6.90 -0.93
N VAL A 160 -44.72 7.65 -1.01
CA VAL A 160 -44.76 8.96 -1.66
C VAL A 160 -43.92 9.97 -0.86
N THR A 161 -44.16 10.11 0.44
CA THR A 161 -43.45 11.08 1.29
C THR A 161 -41.95 10.81 1.38
N LEU A 162 -41.51 9.54 1.43
CA LEU A 162 -40.09 9.21 1.39
C LEU A 162 -39.46 9.46 0.01
N SER A 163 -40.24 9.37 -1.07
CA SER A 163 -39.77 9.72 -2.41
C SER A 163 -39.59 11.24 -2.55
N GLU A 164 -40.55 12.03 -2.06
CA GLU A 164 -40.45 13.49 -1.97
C GLU A 164 -39.22 13.93 -1.16
N ALA A 165 -38.91 13.22 -0.06
CA ALA A 165 -37.70 13.48 0.73
C ALA A 165 -36.42 13.26 -0.11
N LEU A 166 -36.33 12.15 -0.83
CA LEU A 166 -35.17 11.80 -1.64
C LEU A 166 -34.97 12.75 -2.84
N GLU A 167 -36.03 13.39 -3.34
CA GLU A 167 -35.96 14.39 -4.41
C GLU A 167 -35.28 15.71 -3.99
N LEU A 168 -35.18 15.98 -2.68
CA LEU A 168 -34.44 17.16 -2.17
C LEU A 168 -32.93 17.07 -2.43
N TRP A 169 -32.42 15.85 -2.67
CA TRP A 169 -31.00 15.59 -2.90
C TRP A 169 -30.57 15.98 -4.32
N ARG A 170 -29.58 16.86 -4.42
CA ARG A 170 -29.07 17.42 -5.69
C ARG A 170 -27.71 16.86 -6.12
N GLY A 171 -27.30 15.73 -5.55
CA GLY A 171 -26.00 15.11 -5.76
C GLY A 171 -25.43 14.53 -4.48
N ALA A 172 -24.10 14.45 -4.38
CA ALA A 172 -23.42 14.11 -3.14
C ALA A 172 -23.49 15.30 -2.15
N ALA A 173 -23.74 15.01 -0.88
CA ALA A 173 -23.82 16.05 0.15
C ALA A 173 -22.52 16.86 0.24
N LEU A 174 -22.64 18.19 0.32
CA LEU A 174 -21.52 19.13 0.47
C LEU A 174 -20.44 19.02 -0.63
N ALA A 175 -20.79 18.55 -1.84
CA ALA A 175 -19.83 18.18 -2.88
C ALA A 175 -18.80 19.25 -3.24
N ASP A 176 -19.15 20.53 -3.15
CA ASP A 176 -18.29 21.67 -3.52
C ASP A 176 -17.44 22.22 -2.36
N VAL A 177 -17.62 21.68 -1.15
CA VAL A 177 -16.84 21.98 0.05
C VAL A 177 -16.30 20.72 0.74
N LEU A 178 -16.40 19.54 0.10
CA LEU A 178 -16.02 18.24 0.69
C LEU A 178 -14.56 18.18 1.17
N TYR A 179 -13.69 19.02 0.60
CA TYR A 179 -12.27 19.11 0.95
C TYR A 179 -11.97 20.00 2.16
N GLU A 180 -13.00 20.61 2.76
CA GLU A 180 -12.87 21.41 3.96
C GLU A 180 -12.84 20.50 5.20
N PRO A 181 -12.05 20.83 6.24
CA PRO A 181 -11.74 19.91 7.35
C PRO A 181 -12.93 19.21 8.01
N PHE A 182 -14.08 19.88 8.13
CA PHE A 182 -15.29 19.30 8.73
C PHE A 182 -16.16 18.50 7.75
N ALA A 183 -16.06 18.78 6.44
CA ALA A 183 -17.12 18.50 5.49
C ALA A 183 -17.24 17.01 5.14
N ALA A 184 -16.13 16.27 5.09
CA ALA A 184 -16.16 14.84 4.76
C ALA A 184 -16.97 14.01 5.78
N TYR A 185 -16.79 14.28 7.07
CA TYR A 185 -17.52 13.58 8.14
C TYR A 185 -19.03 13.91 8.11
N GLU A 186 -19.37 15.19 7.92
CA GLU A 186 -20.77 15.60 7.84
C GLU A 186 -21.44 15.11 6.55
N ALA A 187 -20.71 15.08 5.43
CA ALA A 187 -21.21 14.50 4.19
C ALA A 187 -21.49 13.01 4.33
N GLU A 188 -20.60 12.24 4.97
CA GLU A 188 -20.83 10.81 5.26
C GLU A 188 -22.06 10.61 6.14
N ARG A 189 -22.23 11.41 7.20
CA ARG A 189 -23.42 11.37 8.07
C ARG A 189 -24.70 11.64 7.28
N LEU A 190 -24.67 12.61 6.37
CA LEU A 190 -25.81 12.95 5.53
C LEU A 190 -26.11 11.83 4.52
N GLU A 191 -25.11 11.29 3.82
CA GLU A 191 -25.31 10.18 2.89
C GLU A 191 -25.81 8.92 3.60
N GLU A 192 -25.40 8.66 4.85
CA GLU A 192 -25.97 7.57 5.67
C GLU A 192 -27.47 7.77 5.94
N LEU A 193 -27.89 9.02 6.18
CA LEU A 193 -29.31 9.38 6.34
C LEU A 193 -30.08 9.18 5.02
N ARG A 194 -29.48 9.54 3.89
CA ARG A 194 -30.02 9.29 2.54
C ARG A 194 -30.23 7.79 2.29
N LEU A 195 -29.21 6.99 2.56
CA LEU A 195 -29.25 5.54 2.36
C LEU A 195 -30.33 4.90 3.23
N THR A 196 -30.48 5.35 4.47
CA THR A 196 -31.55 4.89 5.36
C THR A 196 -32.94 5.24 4.81
N ALA A 197 -33.15 6.48 4.34
CA ALA A 197 -34.43 6.88 3.73
C ALA A 197 -34.73 6.09 2.44
N LEU A 198 -33.71 5.84 1.63
CA LEU A 198 -33.81 5.02 0.41
C LEU A 198 -34.21 3.57 0.73
N GLU A 199 -33.59 2.97 1.75
CA GLU A 199 -33.93 1.64 2.23
C GLU A 199 -35.38 1.57 2.73
N GLU A 200 -35.83 2.57 3.49
CA GLU A 200 -37.21 2.64 3.99
C GLU A 200 -38.23 2.81 2.87
N ARG A 201 -37.90 3.62 1.84
CA ARG A 201 -38.75 3.80 0.66
C ARG A 201 -38.88 2.50 -0.14
N ILE A 202 -37.75 1.83 -0.39
CA ILE A 202 -37.73 0.53 -1.09
C ILE A 202 -38.51 -0.53 -0.31
N ASP A 203 -38.39 -0.56 1.02
CA ASP A 203 -39.14 -1.48 1.88
C ASP A 203 -40.67 -1.21 1.79
N ALA A 204 -41.08 0.06 1.72
CA ALA A 204 -42.48 0.44 1.46
C ALA A 204 -42.95 0.00 0.06
N ASP A 205 -42.14 0.20 -0.98
CA ASP A 205 -42.43 -0.24 -2.35
C ASP A 205 -42.58 -1.77 -2.45
N LEU A 206 -41.72 -2.53 -1.76
CA LEU A 206 -41.83 -3.98 -1.67
C LEU A 206 -43.13 -4.42 -0.96
N ALA A 207 -43.58 -3.69 0.04
CA ALA A 207 -44.86 -3.94 0.72
C ALA A 207 -46.08 -3.56 -0.17
N LEU A 208 -45.90 -2.68 -1.16
CA LEU A 208 -46.90 -2.37 -2.18
C LEU A 208 -46.86 -3.31 -3.39
N GLY A 209 -46.04 -4.37 -3.33
CA GLY A 209 -45.94 -5.36 -4.41
C GLY A 209 -45.10 -4.91 -5.61
N ARG A 210 -44.35 -3.81 -5.51
CA ARG A 210 -43.53 -3.23 -6.59
C ARG A 210 -42.15 -3.86 -6.73
N ALA A 211 -42.04 -5.16 -6.46
CA ALA A 211 -40.75 -5.85 -6.39
C ALA A 211 -39.95 -5.79 -7.70
N SER A 212 -40.60 -5.83 -8.86
CA SER A 212 -39.91 -5.71 -10.16
C SER A 212 -39.32 -4.33 -10.41
N GLU A 213 -39.94 -3.27 -9.90
CA GLU A 213 -39.57 -1.88 -10.18
C GLU A 213 -38.29 -1.48 -9.42
N VAL A 214 -38.10 -2.00 -8.21
CA VAL A 214 -36.96 -1.65 -7.34
C VAL A 214 -35.71 -2.49 -7.55
N ILE A 215 -35.76 -3.59 -8.32
CA ILE A 215 -34.60 -4.48 -8.54
C ILE A 215 -33.39 -3.74 -9.16
N PRO A 216 -33.53 -2.96 -10.26
CA PRO A 216 -32.37 -2.28 -10.86
C PRO A 216 -31.71 -1.28 -9.90
N GLU A 217 -32.52 -0.57 -9.11
CA GLU A 217 -32.05 0.36 -8.08
C GLU A 217 -31.33 -0.38 -6.93
N LEU A 218 -31.89 -1.51 -6.47
CA LEU A 218 -31.27 -2.37 -5.47
C LEU A 218 -29.96 -3.01 -5.96
N GLU A 219 -29.87 -3.40 -7.23
CA GLU A 219 -28.63 -3.91 -7.82
C GLU A 219 -27.54 -2.83 -7.86
N HIS A 220 -27.89 -1.58 -8.14
CA HIS A 220 -26.97 -0.44 -8.06
C HIS A 220 -26.55 -0.17 -6.62
N LEU A 221 -27.51 -0.12 -5.69
CA LEU A 221 -27.27 0.11 -4.27
C LEU A 221 -26.35 -0.97 -3.65
N VAL A 222 -26.57 -2.24 -3.98
CA VAL A 222 -25.72 -3.37 -3.55
C VAL A 222 -24.35 -3.32 -4.20
N ARG A 223 -24.24 -2.87 -5.45
CA ARG A 223 -22.93 -2.72 -6.11
C ARG A 223 -22.07 -1.66 -5.44
N ASP A 224 -22.69 -0.55 -5.03
CA ASP A 224 -21.99 0.57 -4.39
C ASP A 224 -21.79 0.35 -2.88
N ASN A 225 -22.65 -0.47 -2.25
CA ASN A 225 -22.60 -0.79 -0.83
C ASN A 225 -22.58 -2.31 -0.60
N PRO A 226 -21.55 -3.04 -1.09
CA PRO A 226 -21.54 -4.51 -1.14
C PRO A 226 -21.57 -5.21 0.21
N PHE A 227 -21.28 -4.48 1.30
CA PHE A 227 -21.26 -4.98 2.67
C PHE A 227 -22.44 -4.52 3.53
N ARG A 228 -23.35 -3.71 2.97
CA ARG A 228 -24.58 -3.31 3.67
C ARG A 228 -25.59 -4.45 3.51
N GLU A 229 -25.92 -5.12 4.62
CA GLU A 229 -26.77 -6.33 4.58
C GLU A 229 -28.25 -6.03 4.30
N ARG A 230 -28.71 -4.81 4.59
CA ARG A 230 -30.11 -4.42 4.39
C ARG A 230 -30.47 -4.36 2.90
N PRO A 231 -29.71 -3.69 2.00
CA PRO A 231 -29.95 -3.73 0.56
C PRO A 231 -29.81 -5.14 -0.03
N LEU A 232 -28.85 -5.94 0.45
CA LEU A 232 -28.72 -7.34 0.07
C LEU A 232 -29.99 -8.14 0.40
N SER A 233 -30.54 -7.93 1.61
CA SER A 233 -31.78 -8.56 2.04
C SER A 233 -32.98 -8.14 1.19
N LEU A 234 -33.09 -6.83 0.91
CA LEU A 234 -34.17 -6.28 0.07
C LEU A 234 -34.07 -6.80 -1.38
N LEU A 235 -32.86 -6.90 -1.94
CA LEU A 235 -32.63 -7.47 -3.28
C LEU A 235 -32.99 -8.96 -3.33
N MET A 236 -32.54 -9.74 -2.34
CA MET A 236 -32.90 -11.16 -2.22
C MET A 236 -34.43 -11.34 -2.14
N LEU A 237 -35.12 -10.52 -1.34
CA LEU A 237 -36.56 -10.56 -1.19
C LEU A 237 -37.28 -10.16 -2.49
N ALA A 238 -36.83 -9.10 -3.17
CA ALA A 238 -37.39 -8.63 -4.43
C ALA A 238 -37.25 -9.68 -5.55
N LEU A 239 -36.06 -10.27 -5.69
CA LEU A 239 -35.79 -11.36 -6.63
C LEU A 239 -36.65 -12.59 -6.31
N TYR A 240 -36.78 -12.96 -5.03
CA TYR A 240 -37.63 -14.08 -4.64
C TYR A 240 -39.12 -13.83 -4.96
N ARG A 241 -39.65 -12.64 -4.62
CA ARG A 241 -41.05 -12.26 -4.88
C ARG A 241 -41.41 -12.17 -6.36
N THR A 242 -40.41 -11.99 -7.24
CA THR A 242 -40.59 -11.98 -8.70
C THR A 242 -40.33 -13.35 -9.36
N GLY A 243 -40.14 -14.41 -8.56
CA GLY A 243 -39.92 -15.78 -9.05
C GLY A 243 -38.47 -16.11 -9.41
N ARG A 244 -37.52 -15.18 -9.18
CA ARG A 244 -36.08 -15.33 -9.46
C ARG A 244 -35.33 -15.92 -8.26
N GLN A 245 -35.81 -17.04 -7.72
CA GLN A 245 -35.24 -17.66 -6.51
C GLN A 245 -33.76 -18.02 -6.65
N ALA A 246 -33.35 -18.58 -7.80
CA ALA A 246 -31.95 -18.94 -8.04
C ALA A 246 -31.02 -17.72 -7.95
N GLU A 247 -31.48 -16.57 -8.45
CA GLU A 247 -30.73 -15.32 -8.42
C GLU A 247 -30.70 -14.72 -7.01
N ALA A 248 -31.81 -14.80 -6.26
CA ALA A 248 -31.83 -14.42 -4.84
C ALA A 248 -30.80 -15.23 -4.02
N LEU A 249 -30.71 -16.55 -4.25
CA LEU A 249 -29.70 -17.38 -3.59
C LEU A 249 -28.28 -17.13 -4.13
N ALA A 250 -28.14 -16.77 -5.41
CA ALA A 250 -26.85 -16.38 -5.98
C ALA A 250 -26.33 -15.07 -5.38
N VAL A 251 -27.21 -14.09 -5.10
CA VAL A 251 -26.88 -12.88 -4.35
C VAL A 251 -26.34 -13.23 -2.97
N PHE A 252 -27.01 -14.13 -2.23
CA PHE A 252 -26.52 -14.60 -0.94
C PHE A 252 -25.17 -15.31 -1.02
N GLN A 253 -24.99 -16.22 -1.98
CA GLN A 253 -23.72 -16.96 -2.12
C GLN A 253 -22.58 -16.05 -2.58
N GLY A 254 -22.88 -15.10 -3.47
CA GLY A 254 -21.94 -14.08 -3.93
C GLY A 254 -21.52 -13.16 -2.78
N SER A 255 -22.48 -12.67 -1.99
CA SER A 255 -22.18 -11.84 -0.82
C SER A 255 -21.47 -12.65 0.26
N ARG A 256 -21.88 -13.88 0.56
CA ARG A 256 -21.19 -14.76 1.52
C ARG A 256 -19.73 -15.00 1.14
N ARG A 257 -19.45 -15.33 -0.13
CA ARG A 257 -18.06 -15.44 -0.62
C ARG A 257 -17.32 -14.13 -0.44
N ARG A 258 -17.92 -13.00 -0.81
CA ARG A 258 -17.32 -11.67 -0.66
C ARG A 258 -17.06 -11.29 0.80
N PHE A 259 -17.99 -11.55 1.71
CA PHE A 259 -17.83 -11.35 3.15
C PHE A 259 -16.72 -12.25 3.71
N ALA A 260 -16.63 -13.50 3.26
CA ALA A 260 -15.57 -14.41 3.68
C ALA A 260 -14.20 -14.04 3.10
N GLU A 261 -14.14 -13.59 1.85
CA GLU A 261 -12.91 -13.26 1.12
C GLU A 261 -12.35 -11.87 1.50
N GLU A 262 -13.22 -10.87 1.64
CA GLU A 262 -12.84 -9.46 1.85
C GLU A 262 -12.99 -9.01 3.32
N LEU A 263 -13.93 -9.58 4.09
CA LEU A 263 -14.13 -9.23 5.51
C LEU A 263 -13.76 -10.34 6.51
N GLY A 264 -13.58 -11.58 6.05
CA GLY A 264 -13.39 -12.75 6.92
C GLY A 264 -14.61 -13.06 7.81
N LEU A 265 -15.79 -12.59 7.44
CA LEU A 265 -17.04 -12.74 8.20
C LEU A 265 -18.03 -13.63 7.46
N GLU A 266 -18.98 -14.20 8.19
CA GLU A 266 -20.21 -14.76 7.62
C GLU A 266 -21.29 -13.68 7.61
N PRO A 267 -22.25 -13.71 6.67
CA PRO A 267 -23.38 -12.78 6.67
C PRO A 267 -24.15 -12.83 7.98
N GLY A 268 -24.71 -11.71 8.43
CA GLY A 268 -25.44 -11.62 9.69
C GLY A 268 -26.72 -12.47 9.75
N PRO A 269 -27.29 -12.67 10.95
CA PRO A 269 -28.42 -13.58 11.17
C PRO A 269 -29.64 -13.29 10.30
N GLN A 270 -29.95 -12.01 10.05
CA GLN A 270 -31.12 -11.59 9.25
C GLN A 270 -31.01 -12.06 7.79
N LEU A 271 -29.83 -11.95 7.18
CA LEU A 271 -29.60 -12.40 5.81
C LEU A 271 -29.60 -13.93 5.72
N GLN A 272 -29.05 -14.62 6.73
CA GLN A 272 -29.10 -16.08 6.83
C GLN A 272 -30.52 -16.61 7.06
N GLU A 273 -31.34 -15.91 7.85
CA GLU A 273 -32.75 -16.23 8.06
C GLU A 273 -33.55 -16.07 6.77
N LEU A 274 -33.32 -15.00 6.02
CA LEU A 274 -33.95 -14.81 4.71
C LEU A 274 -33.56 -15.94 3.75
N GLN A 275 -32.29 -16.34 3.70
CA GLN A 275 -31.85 -17.49 2.91
C GLN A 275 -32.59 -18.77 3.30
N ARG A 276 -32.69 -19.06 4.61
CA ARG A 276 -33.43 -20.22 5.14
C ARG A 276 -34.91 -20.17 4.77
N GLY A 277 -35.55 -19.02 4.91
CA GLY A 277 -36.95 -18.82 4.54
C GLY A 277 -37.19 -18.99 3.04
N ILE A 278 -36.28 -18.51 2.18
CA ILE A 278 -36.34 -18.71 0.73
C ILE A 278 -36.21 -20.20 0.38
N LEU A 279 -35.28 -20.92 1.01
CA LEU A 279 -35.10 -22.37 0.81
C LEU A 279 -36.31 -23.19 1.30
N ALA A 280 -36.97 -22.73 2.37
CA ALA A 280 -38.13 -23.38 2.96
C ALA A 280 -39.48 -22.96 2.33
N HIS A 281 -39.46 -22.06 1.33
CA HIS A 281 -40.65 -21.45 0.74
C HIS A 281 -41.63 -20.84 1.76
N ASP A 282 -41.09 -20.13 2.75
CA ASP A 282 -41.88 -19.52 3.82
C ASP A 282 -43.01 -18.63 3.26
N ALA A 283 -44.24 -18.89 3.70
CA ALA A 283 -45.43 -18.16 3.29
C ALA A 283 -45.35 -16.66 3.62
N ASN A 284 -44.61 -16.28 4.67
CA ASN A 284 -44.42 -14.89 5.09
C ASN A 284 -43.56 -14.07 4.11
N LEU A 285 -42.81 -14.73 3.21
CA LEU A 285 -41.97 -14.06 2.21
C LEU A 285 -42.73 -13.75 0.91
N LYS A 286 -43.91 -14.34 0.72
CA LYS A 286 -44.75 -14.10 -0.47
C LYS A 286 -45.15 -12.62 -0.55
N PRO A 287 -45.34 -12.08 -1.78
CA PRO A 287 -45.85 -10.73 -1.91
C PRO A 287 -47.23 -10.62 -1.22
N PRO A 288 -47.54 -9.49 -0.56
CA PRO A 288 -48.86 -9.28 0.00
C PRO A 288 -49.92 -9.39 -1.09
N ASN A 289 -51.03 -10.08 -0.78
CA ASN A 289 -52.12 -10.31 -1.71
C ASN A 289 -52.94 -9.02 -1.86
N LEU A 290 -52.41 -8.06 -2.62
CA LEU A 290 -53.11 -6.81 -2.90
C LEU A 290 -54.25 -7.09 -3.89
N PRO A 291 -55.48 -6.59 -3.64
CA PRO A 291 -56.56 -6.73 -4.60
C PRO A 291 -56.15 -6.05 -5.91
N ARG A 292 -56.00 -6.85 -6.97
CA ARG A 292 -55.75 -6.32 -8.32
C ARG A 292 -56.90 -5.37 -8.66
N PRO A 293 -56.63 -4.14 -9.15
CA PRO A 293 -57.66 -3.32 -9.74
C PRO A 293 -58.35 -4.13 -10.84
N THR A 294 -59.66 -4.31 -10.72
CA THR A 294 -60.48 -4.93 -11.77
C THR A 294 -60.34 -4.09 -13.04
N GLU A 295 -59.58 -4.60 -14.02
CA GLU A 295 -59.52 -4.01 -15.36
C GLU A 295 -60.93 -4.00 -15.96
N ARG A 296 -61.40 -2.80 -16.30
CA ARG A 296 -62.56 -2.62 -17.18
C ARG A 296 -62.16 -3.02 -18.60
N PRO A 297 -62.99 -3.77 -19.35
CA PRO A 297 -62.67 -4.17 -20.71
C PRO A 297 -62.93 -3.05 -21.73
N GLY A 298 -61.96 -2.81 -22.62
CA GLY A 298 -62.07 -2.02 -23.86
C GLY A 298 -61.11 -0.82 -23.90
N SER A 299 -60.22 -0.61 -24.87
CA SER A 299 -60.29 -0.91 -26.30
C SER A 299 -58.92 -1.25 -26.90
N ARG A 300 -58.91 -2.20 -27.85
CA ARG A 300 -57.75 -2.56 -28.69
C ARG A 300 -57.72 -1.70 -29.94
N ARG A 301 -56.55 -1.15 -30.30
CA ARG A 301 -56.11 -0.95 -31.70
C ARG A 301 -54.60 -1.21 -31.84
N PRO A 302 -54.13 -1.63 -33.04
CA PRO A 302 -53.06 -2.62 -33.18
C PRO A 302 -51.70 -2.02 -33.56
N VAL A 303 -50.60 -2.66 -33.15
CA VAL A 303 -49.24 -2.36 -33.65
C VAL A 303 -48.79 -3.50 -34.57
N ARG A 304 -48.38 -3.12 -35.79
CA ARG A 304 -47.91 -4.00 -36.86
C ARG A 304 -46.59 -4.70 -36.50
N ARG A 305 -46.51 -5.99 -36.82
CA ARG A 305 -45.28 -6.79 -36.90
C ARG A 305 -44.65 -6.64 -38.29
N LEU A 306 -43.32 -6.69 -38.35
CA LEU A 306 -42.59 -7.27 -39.48
C LEU A 306 -41.26 -7.85 -38.96
N ALA A 307 -41.09 -9.14 -39.25
CA ALA A 307 -39.91 -9.95 -38.99
C ALA A 307 -39.11 -10.09 -40.30
N VAL A 308 -37.79 -10.31 -40.23
CA VAL A 308 -37.05 -11.09 -41.24
C VAL A 308 -35.85 -11.81 -40.60
N MET A 309 -35.69 -13.08 -41.02
CA MET A 309 -34.64 -14.08 -40.75
C MET A 309 -33.25 -13.73 -41.30
N GLY A 310 -32.22 -14.40 -40.78
CA GLY A 310 -30.82 -14.27 -41.22
C GLY A 310 -30.41 -15.13 -42.42
N VAL A 311 -29.14 -15.02 -42.84
CA VAL A 311 -28.36 -15.99 -43.66
C VAL A 311 -26.85 -15.80 -43.40
N THR A 312 -26.12 -16.91 -43.48
CA THR A 312 -24.68 -17.21 -43.33
C THR A 312 -23.76 -16.90 -44.53
N ALA A 313 -22.47 -16.68 -44.20
CA ALA A 313 -21.20 -17.07 -44.88
C ALA A 313 -20.72 -16.46 -46.22
N ALA A 314 -19.44 -16.00 -46.28
CA ALA A 314 -18.34 -16.56 -47.09
C ALA A 314 -17.05 -15.67 -47.12
N VAL A 315 -15.91 -16.33 -47.36
CA VAL A 315 -14.49 -15.91 -47.38
C VAL A 315 -14.06 -15.21 -48.68
N ALA A 316 -13.10 -14.26 -48.63
CA ALA A 316 -12.08 -14.06 -49.67
C ALA A 316 -10.87 -13.22 -49.21
N ALA A 317 -9.69 -13.62 -49.67
CA ALA A 317 -8.36 -13.09 -49.38
C ALA A 317 -7.99 -11.81 -50.16
N GLY A 318 -6.98 -11.08 -49.69
CA GLY A 318 -6.33 -10.00 -50.44
C GLY A 318 -5.04 -9.52 -49.78
N ALA A 319 -3.90 -9.88 -50.38
CA ALA A 319 -2.56 -9.47 -50.00
C ALA A 319 -2.29 -7.98 -50.30
N ALA A 320 -1.46 -7.31 -49.49
CA ALA A 320 -0.74 -6.11 -49.91
C ALA A 320 0.66 -6.08 -49.28
N VAL A 321 1.65 -6.10 -50.18
CA VAL A 321 3.09 -6.02 -49.97
C VAL A 321 3.51 -4.55 -49.83
N GLY A 322 4.36 -4.27 -48.83
CA GLY A 322 5.54 -3.41 -48.94
C GLY A 322 5.40 -1.88 -49.00
N LEU A 323 6.01 -1.18 -48.03
CA LEU A 323 7.21 -0.38 -48.32
C LEU A 323 8.01 -0.08 -47.04
N ILE A 324 9.30 -0.44 -47.08
CA ILE A 324 10.37 -0.04 -46.15
C ILE A 324 11.12 1.13 -46.81
N LEU A 325 11.41 2.18 -46.03
CA LEU A 325 12.52 3.13 -46.22
C LEU A 325 13.01 3.43 -44.80
N GLY A 326 14.14 2.86 -44.32
CA GLY A 326 15.53 3.22 -44.62
C GLY A 326 16.07 4.00 -43.41
N THR A 327 17.28 3.88 -42.86
CA THR A 327 18.62 3.31 -43.19
C THR A 327 19.39 3.39 -41.85
N GLY A 328 20.29 2.53 -41.39
CA GLY A 328 21.38 1.78 -42.01
C GLY A 328 22.62 1.95 -41.09
N GLY A 329 23.27 0.84 -40.71
CA GLY A 329 24.47 0.84 -39.85
C GLY A 329 24.97 -0.59 -39.54
N SER A 330 25.70 -1.18 -40.48
CA SER A 330 26.32 -2.52 -40.49
C SER A 330 27.51 -2.64 -39.50
N GLY A 331 27.92 -3.80 -38.96
CA GLY A 331 27.46 -5.17 -39.11
C GLY A 331 28.20 -6.15 -38.17
N ALA A 332 27.54 -7.27 -37.87
CA ALA A 332 28.11 -8.59 -37.57
C ALA A 332 26.94 -9.59 -37.61
N SER A 333 27.04 -10.58 -38.48
CA SER A 333 25.96 -11.48 -38.89
C SER A 333 25.41 -12.32 -37.71
N THR A 334 24.14 -12.11 -37.36
CA THR A 334 23.31 -13.10 -36.66
C THR A 334 22.12 -13.44 -37.55
N SER A 335 21.97 -14.72 -37.89
CA SER A 335 20.89 -15.25 -38.70
C SER A 335 19.55 -15.03 -37.98
N GLY A 336 18.59 -14.42 -38.69
CA GLY A 336 17.34 -13.90 -38.12
C GLY A 336 16.47 -14.92 -37.37
N LEU A 337 15.82 -14.42 -36.32
CA LEU A 337 14.70 -15.07 -35.63
C LEU A 337 13.60 -14.01 -35.44
N GLY A 338 12.41 -14.29 -35.97
CA GLY A 338 11.28 -13.36 -36.02
C GLY A 338 10.86 -12.87 -34.63
N SER A 339 10.67 -11.56 -34.52
CA SER A 339 10.10 -10.90 -33.34
C SER A 339 8.57 -10.97 -33.41
N SER A 340 7.93 -11.71 -32.51
CA SER A 340 6.54 -11.45 -32.13
C SER A 340 6.53 -10.29 -31.13
N GLU A 341 5.60 -9.33 -31.24
CA GLU A 341 5.46 -8.26 -30.25
C GLU A 341 5.02 -8.84 -28.90
N ILE A 342 5.94 -8.76 -27.93
CA ILE A 342 5.73 -9.16 -26.54
C ILE A 342 5.64 -7.87 -25.72
N PRO A 343 4.65 -7.73 -24.82
CA PRO A 343 4.35 -6.46 -24.14
C PRO A 343 5.42 -6.01 -23.13
N ASP A 344 6.23 -6.92 -22.58
CA ASP A 344 7.26 -6.64 -21.58
C ASP A 344 8.33 -7.75 -21.53
N ALA A 345 9.41 -7.56 -20.77
CA ALA A 345 10.38 -8.59 -20.44
C ALA A 345 9.71 -9.74 -19.66
N PRO A 346 9.97 -11.01 -19.99
CA PRO A 346 9.43 -12.11 -19.22
C PRO A 346 10.21 -12.31 -17.91
N ALA A 347 9.50 -12.49 -16.81
CA ALA A 347 10.11 -12.77 -15.50
C ALA A 347 10.58 -14.23 -15.39
N ALA A 348 9.91 -15.15 -16.08
CA ALA A 348 10.28 -16.56 -16.15
C ALA A 348 9.82 -17.15 -17.48
N ILE A 349 10.56 -18.15 -17.97
CA ILE A 349 10.17 -18.96 -19.12
C ILE A 349 10.31 -20.45 -18.82
N VAL A 350 9.40 -21.27 -19.36
CA VAL A 350 9.47 -22.74 -19.25
C VAL A 350 8.92 -23.38 -20.52
N ALA A 351 9.44 -24.54 -20.91
CA ALA A 351 8.97 -25.28 -22.07
C ALA A 351 8.03 -26.44 -21.69
N THR A 352 7.01 -26.68 -22.50
CA THR A 352 6.15 -27.88 -22.43
C THR A 352 5.88 -28.43 -23.82
N GLY A 353 6.38 -29.62 -24.14
CA GLY A 353 6.18 -30.24 -25.45
C GLY A 353 6.59 -29.30 -26.60
N ASP A 354 5.58 -28.81 -27.31
CA ASP A 354 5.74 -27.96 -28.51
C ASP A 354 5.50 -26.46 -28.24
N SER A 355 5.39 -26.06 -26.98
CA SER A 355 5.15 -24.68 -26.58
C SER A 355 6.19 -24.17 -25.59
N LEU A 356 6.46 -22.86 -25.67
CA LEU A 356 7.18 -22.11 -24.64
C LEU A 356 6.17 -21.25 -23.86
N TRP A 357 6.31 -21.20 -22.55
CA TRP A 357 5.46 -20.41 -21.66
C TRP A 357 6.28 -19.34 -21.00
N SER A 358 5.66 -18.19 -20.80
CA SER A 358 6.35 -16.98 -20.35
C SER A 358 5.47 -16.14 -19.44
N ALA A 359 6.00 -15.70 -18.30
CA ALA A 359 5.28 -14.93 -17.30
C ALA A 359 5.56 -13.43 -17.41
N TYR A 360 4.50 -12.61 -17.35
CA TYR A 360 4.57 -11.15 -17.47
C TYR A 360 3.95 -10.47 -16.23
N PRO A 361 4.77 -10.10 -15.24
CA PRO A 361 4.29 -9.50 -13.99
C PRO A 361 3.43 -8.25 -14.21
N GLY A 362 3.87 -7.33 -15.07
CA GLY A 362 3.20 -6.04 -15.28
C GLY A 362 1.81 -6.14 -15.89
N THR A 363 1.50 -7.23 -16.59
CA THR A 363 0.16 -7.47 -17.17
C THR A 363 -0.65 -8.49 -16.38
N GLY A 364 -0.05 -9.17 -15.40
CA GLY A 364 -0.70 -10.27 -14.68
C GLY A 364 -1.04 -11.48 -15.55
N THR A 365 -0.28 -11.72 -16.64
CA THR A 365 -0.55 -12.80 -17.61
C THR A 365 0.59 -13.80 -17.73
N VAL A 366 0.25 -15.01 -18.19
CA VAL A 366 1.20 -16.00 -18.72
C VAL A 366 0.86 -16.22 -20.20
N SER A 367 1.82 -16.04 -21.10
CA SER A 367 1.61 -16.29 -22.53
C SER A 367 2.16 -17.65 -22.95
N ARG A 368 1.40 -18.35 -23.81
CA ARG A 368 1.83 -19.56 -24.51
C ARG A 368 2.33 -19.17 -25.90
N PHE A 369 3.54 -19.58 -26.24
CA PHE A 369 4.15 -19.42 -27.55
C PHE A 369 4.22 -20.77 -28.24
N ASP A 370 3.73 -20.84 -29.47
CA ASP A 370 3.89 -22.03 -30.29
C ASP A 370 5.28 -22.03 -30.94
N LEU A 371 6.02 -23.12 -30.75
CA LEU A 371 7.41 -23.21 -31.23
C LEU A 371 7.50 -23.46 -32.74
N ALA A 372 6.44 -23.94 -33.39
CA ALA A 372 6.42 -24.18 -34.83
C ALA A 372 6.10 -22.88 -35.59
N SER A 373 5.05 -22.15 -35.20
CA SER A 373 4.66 -20.87 -35.80
C SER A 373 5.50 -19.69 -35.31
N ARG A 374 6.19 -19.84 -34.17
CA ARG A 374 6.97 -18.78 -33.50
C ARG A 374 6.12 -17.55 -33.15
N SER A 375 4.87 -17.78 -32.78
CA SER A 375 3.91 -16.74 -32.41
C SER A 375 3.30 -16.98 -31.04
N VAL A 376 2.77 -15.92 -30.42
CA VAL A 376 1.91 -16.06 -29.24
C VAL A 376 0.65 -16.80 -29.66
N ALA A 377 0.41 -17.96 -29.06
CA ALA A 377 -0.80 -18.76 -29.25
C ALA A 377 -1.92 -18.27 -28.32
N ASP A 378 -1.62 -18.05 -27.04
CA ASP A 378 -2.61 -17.61 -26.03
C ASP A 378 -1.99 -16.67 -24.99
N ARG A 379 -2.83 -15.82 -24.39
CA ARG A 379 -2.50 -15.06 -23.18
C ARG A 379 -3.47 -15.43 -22.07
N VAL A 380 -2.96 -16.06 -21.02
CA VAL A 380 -3.74 -16.56 -19.89
C VAL A 380 -3.71 -15.54 -18.76
N PRO A 381 -4.82 -14.88 -18.43
CA PRO A 381 -4.88 -13.99 -17.27
C PRO A 381 -4.82 -14.85 -16.00
N VAL A 382 -3.78 -14.63 -15.21
CA VAL A 382 -3.60 -15.30 -13.93
C VAL A 382 -3.86 -14.32 -12.78
N GLY A 383 -3.62 -13.03 -12.97
CA GLY A 383 -3.77 -11.99 -11.94
C GLY A 383 -2.64 -12.02 -10.91
N GLY A 384 -2.44 -10.89 -10.21
CA GLY A 384 -1.24 -10.66 -9.40
C GLY A 384 -0.02 -10.41 -10.28
N THR A 385 1.18 -10.63 -9.73
CA THR A 385 2.48 -10.40 -10.40
C THR A 385 3.19 -11.74 -10.70
N PRO A 386 2.78 -12.50 -11.73
CA PRO A 386 3.36 -13.81 -12.02
C PRO A 386 4.86 -13.67 -12.31
N GLY A 387 5.69 -14.31 -11.49
CA GLY A 387 7.16 -14.21 -11.58
C GLY A 387 7.89 -15.54 -11.63
N MET A 388 7.20 -16.65 -11.34
CA MET A 388 7.80 -17.98 -11.31
C MET A 388 6.98 -18.94 -12.15
N LEU A 389 7.66 -19.74 -12.97
CA LEU A 389 7.07 -20.80 -13.77
C LEU A 389 7.81 -22.11 -13.59
N THR A 390 7.07 -23.20 -13.56
CA THR A 390 7.64 -24.54 -13.76
C THR A 390 6.67 -25.43 -14.52
N ALA A 391 7.16 -26.51 -15.12
CA ALA A 391 6.38 -27.43 -15.92
C ALA A 391 6.51 -28.85 -15.40
N GLY A 392 5.38 -29.56 -15.30
CA GLY A 392 5.36 -30.96 -14.92
C GLY A 392 3.99 -31.41 -14.42
N GLY A 393 3.81 -32.74 -14.31
CA GLY A 393 2.52 -33.33 -13.96
C GLY A 393 1.42 -33.04 -15.00
N GLY A 394 1.81 -32.84 -16.26
CA GLY A 394 0.92 -32.46 -17.36
C GLY A 394 0.39 -31.03 -17.29
N ALA A 395 1.03 -30.14 -16.52
CA ALA A 395 0.60 -28.76 -16.32
C ALA A 395 1.75 -27.76 -16.36
N VAL A 396 1.40 -26.49 -16.55
CA VAL A 396 2.25 -25.33 -16.25
C VAL A 396 1.82 -24.75 -14.92
N TRP A 397 2.76 -24.52 -14.02
CA TRP A 397 2.51 -23.98 -12.69
C TRP A 397 3.07 -22.57 -12.59
N VAL A 398 2.29 -21.66 -11.99
CA VAL A 398 2.66 -20.25 -11.84
C VAL A 398 2.41 -19.76 -10.42
N ALA A 399 3.35 -18.96 -9.90
CA ALA A 399 3.22 -18.22 -8.66
C ALA A 399 3.55 -16.74 -8.88
N SER A 400 2.96 -15.89 -8.04
CA SER A 400 3.28 -14.46 -8.01
C SER A 400 4.41 -14.18 -7.01
N VAL A 401 5.23 -13.16 -7.29
CA VAL A 401 6.42 -12.79 -6.49
C VAL A 401 6.08 -12.49 -5.01
N LEU A 402 4.86 -12.00 -4.74
CA LEU A 402 4.36 -11.72 -3.39
C LEU A 402 2.98 -12.36 -3.15
N GLY A 403 2.66 -13.43 -3.87
CA GLY A 403 1.37 -14.10 -3.79
C GLY A 403 1.37 -15.30 -2.85
N ASP A 404 0.28 -15.50 -2.12
CA ASP A 404 0.05 -16.71 -1.29
C ASP A 404 -0.59 -17.86 -2.08
N ARG A 405 -0.52 -17.83 -3.42
CA ARG A 405 -1.18 -18.82 -4.28
C ARG A 405 -0.28 -19.33 -5.39
N VAL A 406 -0.49 -20.61 -5.72
CA VAL A 406 0.06 -21.26 -6.90
C VAL A 406 -1.10 -21.70 -7.78
N ARG A 407 -1.02 -21.40 -9.08
CA ARG A 407 -2.05 -21.74 -10.06
C ARG A 407 -1.55 -22.80 -11.03
N ARG A 408 -2.44 -23.73 -11.37
CA ARG A 408 -2.23 -24.79 -12.36
C ARG A 408 -2.89 -24.39 -13.66
N ILE A 409 -2.13 -24.35 -14.74
CA ILE A 409 -2.59 -24.07 -16.10
C ILE A 409 -2.56 -25.37 -16.90
N ASP A 410 -3.67 -25.68 -17.56
CA ASP A 410 -3.72 -26.77 -18.53
C ASP A 410 -3.04 -26.31 -19.84
N PRO A 411 -1.98 -26.99 -20.30
CA PRO A 411 -1.19 -26.52 -21.42
C PRO A 411 -1.89 -26.69 -22.77
N GLY A 412 -2.89 -27.56 -22.87
CA GLY A 412 -3.66 -27.75 -24.10
C GLY A 412 -4.71 -26.67 -24.30
N THR A 413 -5.43 -26.32 -23.24
CA THR A 413 -6.53 -25.34 -23.27
C THR A 413 -6.15 -23.91 -22.90
N GLY A 414 -5.01 -23.71 -22.23
CA GLY A 414 -4.62 -22.38 -21.72
C GLY A 414 -5.49 -21.91 -20.55
N THR A 415 -6.22 -22.80 -19.87
CA THR A 415 -7.11 -22.42 -18.77
C THR A 415 -6.47 -22.69 -17.40
N VAL A 416 -6.75 -21.80 -16.43
CA VAL A 416 -6.39 -22.05 -15.02
C VAL A 416 -7.35 -23.10 -14.47
N THR A 417 -6.83 -24.31 -14.23
CA THR A 417 -7.63 -25.47 -13.76
C THR A 417 -7.66 -25.59 -12.23
N GLN A 418 -6.70 -24.96 -11.53
CA GLN A 418 -6.61 -25.03 -10.08
C GLN A 418 -5.91 -23.78 -9.52
N SER A 419 -6.31 -23.35 -8.32
CA SER A 419 -5.66 -22.30 -7.54
C SER A 419 -5.51 -22.74 -6.10
N VAL A 420 -4.28 -23.05 -5.70
CA VAL A 420 -3.92 -23.55 -4.37
C VAL A 420 -3.43 -22.40 -3.51
N ARG A 421 -3.99 -22.26 -2.30
CA ARG A 421 -3.56 -21.25 -1.32
C ARG A 421 -2.53 -21.85 -0.37
N LEU A 422 -1.44 -21.13 -0.12
CA LEU A 422 -0.28 -21.59 0.66
C LEU A 422 -0.22 -21.04 2.09
N ALA A 423 -1.32 -20.47 2.56
CA ALA A 423 -1.51 -20.02 3.95
C ALA A 423 -0.47 -19.00 4.47
N GLY A 424 0.08 -18.16 3.59
CA GLY A 424 1.02 -17.09 3.96
C GLY A 424 2.48 -17.37 3.60
N ALA A 425 2.78 -18.50 2.94
CA ALA A 425 4.10 -18.76 2.36
C ALA A 425 4.47 -17.66 1.35
N GLY A 426 5.71 -17.16 1.44
CA GLY A 426 6.27 -16.23 0.46
C GLY A 426 7.00 -17.01 -0.62
N VAL A 427 6.31 -17.29 -1.72
CA VAL A 427 6.87 -18.13 -2.79
C VAL A 427 8.02 -17.41 -3.47
N SER A 428 9.22 -18.01 -3.43
CA SER A 428 10.42 -17.46 -4.07
C SER A 428 10.90 -18.28 -5.27
N ALA A 429 10.57 -19.56 -5.33
CA ALA A 429 10.85 -20.42 -6.48
C ALA A 429 9.91 -21.63 -6.55
N LEU A 430 9.78 -22.18 -7.76
CA LEU A 430 9.01 -23.39 -8.06
C LEU A 430 9.89 -24.37 -8.83
N ALA A 431 9.74 -25.66 -8.56
CA ALA A 431 10.20 -26.71 -9.46
C ALA A 431 9.29 -27.93 -9.41
N PHE A 432 9.26 -28.67 -10.51
CA PHE A 432 8.60 -29.95 -10.57
C PHE A 432 9.64 -31.07 -10.64
N GLY A 433 9.47 -32.10 -9.83
CA GLY A 433 10.38 -33.24 -9.82
C GLY A 433 9.91 -34.34 -8.87
N SER A 434 10.31 -35.57 -9.16
CA SER A 434 9.92 -36.75 -8.37
C SER A 434 8.40 -36.93 -8.22
N GLY A 435 7.61 -36.45 -9.20
CA GLY A 435 6.15 -36.56 -9.21
C GLY A 435 5.40 -35.49 -8.41
N SER A 436 6.11 -34.57 -7.75
CA SER A 436 5.53 -33.53 -6.90
C SER A 436 5.87 -32.12 -7.40
N LEU A 437 5.05 -31.16 -6.98
CA LEU A 437 5.37 -29.74 -7.12
C LEU A 437 6.06 -29.26 -5.83
N TRP A 438 7.24 -28.68 -5.99
CA TRP A 438 8.07 -28.17 -4.90
C TRP A 438 8.08 -26.65 -4.92
N ILE A 439 7.92 -26.05 -3.76
CA ILE A 439 7.74 -24.62 -3.59
C ILE A 439 8.72 -24.14 -2.53
N ALA A 440 9.62 -23.23 -2.87
CA ALA A 440 10.43 -22.54 -1.89
C ALA A 440 9.60 -21.47 -1.18
N ASP A 441 9.60 -21.52 0.14
CA ASP A 441 8.99 -20.55 1.02
C ASP A 441 10.09 -19.72 1.69
N LEU A 442 10.20 -18.47 1.25
CA LEU A 442 11.15 -17.50 1.77
C LEU A 442 10.83 -17.09 3.21
N VAL A 443 9.56 -17.09 3.60
CA VAL A 443 9.11 -16.63 4.92
C VAL A 443 9.53 -17.63 5.98
N ASP A 444 9.16 -18.90 5.79
CA ASP A 444 9.44 -19.96 6.77
C ASP A 444 10.81 -20.63 6.56
N SER A 445 11.59 -20.20 5.56
CA SER A 445 12.85 -20.86 5.14
C SER A 445 12.66 -22.37 5.00
N SER A 446 11.71 -22.72 4.13
CA SER A 446 11.27 -24.10 3.94
C SER A 446 10.98 -24.41 2.48
N VAL A 447 10.85 -25.69 2.17
CA VAL A 447 10.39 -26.19 0.87
C VAL A 447 9.11 -27.00 1.10
N ILE A 448 8.03 -26.56 0.48
CA ILE A 448 6.71 -27.19 0.58
C ILE A 448 6.54 -28.18 -0.57
N GLU A 449 6.14 -29.40 -0.25
CA GLU A 449 5.72 -30.41 -1.23
C GLU A 449 4.20 -30.38 -1.42
N LEU A 450 3.76 -30.22 -2.66
CA LEU A 450 2.36 -30.33 -3.05
C LEU A 450 2.13 -31.52 -3.98
N ASP A 451 1.01 -32.21 -3.72
CA ASP A 451 0.44 -33.14 -4.69
C ASP A 451 -0.11 -32.36 -5.90
N PRO A 452 0.37 -32.64 -7.12
CA PRO A 452 0.05 -31.83 -8.29
C PRO A 452 -1.35 -32.09 -8.87
N ARG A 453 -2.09 -33.09 -8.38
CA ARG A 453 -3.44 -33.40 -8.87
C ARG A 453 -4.51 -32.78 -7.96
N SER A 454 -4.34 -32.96 -6.66
CA SER A 454 -5.27 -32.53 -5.62
C SER A 454 -4.93 -31.14 -5.07
N GLY A 455 -3.69 -30.68 -5.23
CA GLY A 455 -3.19 -29.44 -4.63
C GLY A 455 -2.99 -29.52 -3.12
N THR A 456 -3.08 -30.72 -2.53
CA THR A 456 -2.90 -30.90 -1.08
C THR A 456 -1.42 -30.79 -0.72
N ARG A 457 -1.14 -30.10 0.39
CA ARG A 457 0.19 -30.08 0.99
C ARG A 457 0.51 -31.44 1.58
N LEU A 458 1.57 -32.08 1.08
CA LEU A 458 2.02 -33.39 1.53
C LEU A 458 2.95 -33.27 2.74
N ARG A 459 3.97 -32.41 2.65
CA ARG A 459 4.90 -32.11 3.75
C ARG A 459 5.59 -30.77 3.54
N THR A 460 6.30 -30.32 4.58
CA THR A 460 7.17 -29.14 4.56
C THR A 460 8.55 -29.56 5.05
N LEU A 461 9.57 -29.37 4.22
CA LEU A 461 10.97 -29.64 4.53
C LEU A 461 11.62 -28.33 4.96
N ARG A 462 12.37 -28.33 6.07
CA ARG A 462 13.06 -27.13 6.53
C ARG A 462 14.42 -27.02 5.85
N VAL A 463 14.83 -25.81 5.50
CA VAL A 463 16.19 -25.50 5.03
C VAL A 463 16.90 -24.59 6.02
N HIS A 464 18.23 -24.56 5.94
CA HIS A 464 19.12 -23.75 6.78
C HIS A 464 19.44 -22.39 6.13
N LEU A 465 19.21 -22.25 4.83
CA LEU A 465 19.37 -21.02 4.05
C LEU A 465 18.03 -20.38 3.68
N ARG A 466 18.04 -19.12 3.20
CA ARG A 466 16.82 -18.46 2.70
C ARG A 466 16.60 -18.81 1.23
N PRO A 467 15.59 -19.63 0.89
CA PRO A 467 15.53 -20.23 -0.43
C PRO A 467 15.14 -19.20 -1.49
N THR A 468 15.91 -19.10 -2.57
CA THR A 468 15.67 -18.18 -3.71
C THR A 468 15.57 -18.87 -5.06
N SER A 469 16.16 -20.05 -5.18
CA SER A 469 16.03 -20.91 -6.36
C SER A 469 16.04 -22.36 -5.91
N LEU A 470 15.39 -23.23 -6.68
CA LEU A 470 15.38 -24.66 -6.38
C LEU A 470 15.41 -25.50 -7.66
N ALA A 471 16.10 -26.62 -7.60
CA ALA A 471 16.13 -27.61 -8.66
C ALA A 471 15.97 -29.01 -8.07
N VAL A 472 15.26 -29.88 -8.79
CA VAL A 472 14.92 -31.24 -8.32
C VAL A 472 15.36 -32.25 -9.37
N ALA A 473 16.22 -33.18 -8.98
CA ALA A 473 16.65 -34.28 -9.84
C ALA A 473 17.18 -35.44 -9.01
N ARG A 474 17.11 -36.67 -9.55
CA ARG A 474 17.74 -37.87 -8.97
C ARG A 474 17.43 -38.11 -7.47
N GLY A 475 16.21 -37.83 -7.03
CA GLY A 475 15.83 -38.02 -5.63
C GLY A 475 16.38 -36.97 -4.66
N ARG A 476 16.89 -35.86 -5.17
CA ARG A 476 17.45 -34.73 -4.41
C ARG A 476 16.75 -33.42 -4.75
N ILE A 477 16.77 -32.49 -3.79
CA ILE A 477 16.48 -31.07 -4.02
C ILE A 477 17.75 -30.30 -3.72
N TRP A 478 18.13 -29.40 -4.63
CA TRP A 478 19.13 -28.38 -4.36
C TRP A 478 18.41 -27.04 -4.21
N VAL A 479 18.76 -26.31 -3.16
CA VAL A 479 18.13 -25.04 -2.79
C VAL A 479 19.21 -23.99 -2.70
N ALA A 480 19.10 -22.91 -3.46
CA ALA A 480 20.04 -21.80 -3.39
C ALA A 480 19.60 -20.79 -2.32
N GLY A 481 20.56 -20.29 -1.56
CA GLY A 481 20.40 -19.17 -0.64
C GLY A 481 21.12 -17.94 -1.16
N TYR A 482 20.37 -16.99 -1.73
CA TYR A 482 20.97 -15.78 -2.34
C TYR A 482 21.84 -15.00 -1.35
N LYS A 483 21.34 -14.83 -0.12
CA LYS A 483 22.06 -14.18 1.00
C LYS A 483 23.23 -15.01 1.51
N ASP A 484 23.04 -16.32 1.53
CA ASP A 484 23.89 -17.28 2.20
C ASP A 484 25.16 -17.63 1.39
N ALA A 485 25.19 -17.23 0.11
CA ALA A 485 26.22 -17.62 -0.86
C ALA A 485 26.46 -19.15 -0.84
N ALA A 486 25.35 -19.90 -0.78
CA ALA A 486 25.37 -21.34 -0.57
C ALA A 486 24.25 -22.06 -1.31
N VAL A 487 24.46 -23.35 -1.55
CA VAL A 487 23.44 -24.30 -2.03
C VAL A 487 23.33 -25.44 -1.03
N GLU A 488 22.11 -25.71 -0.59
CA GLU A 488 21.79 -26.80 0.32
C GLU A 488 21.20 -27.97 -0.45
N GLU A 489 21.71 -29.18 -0.20
CA GLU A 489 21.17 -30.42 -0.76
C GLU A 489 20.26 -31.11 0.26
N ILE A 490 19.08 -31.54 -0.17
CA ILE A 490 18.11 -32.29 0.61
C ILE A 490 17.83 -33.64 -0.04
N ASP A 491 17.88 -34.71 0.75
CA ASP A 491 17.44 -36.04 0.35
C ASP A 491 15.91 -36.13 0.38
N LEU A 492 15.27 -36.50 -0.74
CA LEU A 492 13.81 -36.56 -0.80
C LEU A 492 13.19 -37.74 -0.03
N SER A 493 13.94 -38.81 0.18
CA SER A 493 13.46 -39.99 0.90
C SER A 493 13.41 -39.73 2.40
N THR A 494 14.43 -39.06 2.95
CA THR A 494 14.52 -38.76 4.38
C THR A 494 13.95 -37.38 4.73
N GLY A 495 13.90 -36.46 3.76
CA GLY A 495 13.57 -35.05 3.99
C GLY A 495 14.65 -34.29 4.77
N GLN A 496 15.85 -34.86 4.92
CA GLN A 496 16.96 -34.27 5.67
C GLN A 496 17.96 -33.60 4.73
N THR A 497 18.57 -32.53 5.23
CA THR A 497 19.72 -31.88 4.61
C THR A 497 20.91 -32.84 4.58
N VAL A 498 21.50 -33.03 3.41
CA VAL A 498 22.69 -33.86 3.19
C VAL A 498 23.94 -33.03 3.41
N GLY A 499 23.96 -31.81 2.86
CA GLY A 499 25.10 -30.92 2.95
C GLY A 499 24.78 -29.50 2.47
N THR A 500 25.72 -28.59 2.73
CA THR A 500 25.66 -27.20 2.27
C THR A 500 26.98 -26.85 1.60
N VAL A 501 26.91 -26.46 0.33
CA VAL A 501 28.06 -26.13 -0.50
C VAL A 501 28.14 -24.62 -0.66
N ARG A 502 29.25 -24.02 -0.26
CA ARG A 502 29.48 -22.58 -0.48
C ARG A 502 29.76 -22.32 -1.97
N VAL A 503 29.12 -21.31 -2.52
CA VAL A 503 29.24 -20.88 -3.93
C VAL A 503 29.58 -19.39 -4.00
N GLY A 504 29.59 -18.81 -5.20
CA GLY A 504 29.70 -17.36 -5.36
C GLY A 504 28.49 -16.60 -4.79
N ASN A 505 28.62 -15.29 -4.65
CA ASN A 505 27.60 -14.42 -4.08
C ASN A 505 26.39 -14.24 -5.03
N GLY A 506 25.21 -14.16 -4.43
CA GLY A 506 23.95 -14.02 -5.14
C GLY A 506 23.61 -15.21 -6.04
N PRO A 507 23.58 -16.46 -5.56
CA PRO A 507 23.11 -17.59 -6.34
C PRO A 507 21.62 -17.38 -6.73
N ALA A 508 21.40 -16.98 -7.98
CA ALA A 508 20.11 -16.51 -8.51
C ALA A 508 19.31 -17.64 -9.16
N SER A 509 19.99 -18.59 -9.81
CA SER A 509 19.35 -19.69 -10.53
C SER A 509 20.18 -20.96 -10.46
N LEU A 510 19.49 -22.10 -10.38
CA LEU A 510 20.07 -23.44 -10.39
C LEU A 510 19.65 -24.22 -11.65
N ALA A 511 20.55 -25.02 -12.20
CA ALA A 511 20.21 -26.06 -13.18
C ALA A 511 20.97 -27.36 -12.88
N VAL A 512 20.29 -28.49 -13.00
CA VAL A 512 20.89 -29.81 -12.78
C VAL A 512 20.96 -30.55 -14.09
N GLY A 513 22.16 -31.03 -14.44
CA GLY A 513 22.38 -31.74 -15.70
C GLY A 513 23.87 -31.90 -16.00
N LEU A 514 24.19 -32.74 -16.98
CA LEU A 514 25.58 -33.01 -17.38
C LEU A 514 26.45 -33.51 -16.21
N GLY A 515 25.83 -34.20 -15.24
CA GLY A 515 26.51 -34.75 -14.08
C GLY A 515 26.76 -33.77 -12.92
N ALA A 516 26.36 -32.50 -13.04
CA ALA A 516 26.64 -31.47 -12.04
C ALA A 516 25.40 -30.64 -11.68
N VAL A 517 25.53 -29.85 -10.61
CA VAL A 517 24.62 -28.75 -10.29
C VAL A 517 25.32 -27.45 -10.66
N TRP A 518 24.66 -26.63 -11.48
CA TRP A 518 25.19 -25.38 -12.00
C TRP A 518 24.47 -24.21 -11.34
N VAL A 519 25.24 -23.23 -10.87
CA VAL A 519 24.73 -22.13 -10.05
C VAL A 519 25.16 -20.80 -10.67
N ALA A 520 24.19 -19.98 -11.09
CA ALA A 520 24.45 -18.62 -11.55
C ALA A 520 24.62 -17.66 -10.37
N ASN A 521 25.81 -17.12 -10.17
CA ASN A 521 26.13 -16.20 -9.06
C ASN A 521 26.07 -14.75 -9.59
N SER A 522 24.92 -14.10 -9.43
CA SER A 522 24.58 -12.83 -10.07
C SER A 522 25.53 -11.69 -9.69
N LEU A 523 26.03 -11.68 -8.45
CA LEU A 523 26.84 -10.60 -7.90
C LEU A 523 28.33 -10.73 -8.27
N ASP A 524 28.80 -11.97 -8.48
CA ASP A 524 30.20 -12.25 -8.79
C ASP A 524 30.48 -12.32 -10.30
N SER A 525 29.44 -12.34 -11.14
CA SER A 525 29.55 -12.60 -12.58
C SER A 525 30.22 -13.96 -12.86
N THR A 526 29.84 -14.99 -12.10
CA THR A 526 30.38 -16.35 -12.23
C THR A 526 29.28 -17.41 -12.26
N VAL A 527 29.65 -18.61 -12.71
CA VAL A 527 28.88 -19.84 -12.52
C VAL A 527 29.68 -20.83 -11.68
N SER A 528 29.09 -21.32 -10.59
CA SER A 528 29.67 -22.43 -9.82
C SER A 528 29.18 -23.76 -10.39
N ARG A 529 30.10 -24.71 -10.57
CA ARG A 529 29.80 -26.11 -10.88
C ARG A 529 30.03 -26.95 -9.63
N ILE A 530 28.96 -27.51 -9.08
CA ILE A 530 29.00 -28.40 -7.91
C ILE A 530 28.99 -29.85 -8.40
N ASP A 531 29.89 -30.65 -7.87
CA ASP A 531 29.85 -32.11 -8.01
C ASP A 531 28.94 -32.71 -6.92
N PRO A 532 27.79 -33.30 -7.29
CA PRO A 532 26.84 -33.86 -6.34
C PRO A 532 27.32 -35.17 -5.67
N ALA A 533 28.44 -35.75 -6.11
CA ALA A 533 29.02 -36.92 -5.44
C ALA A 533 29.93 -36.52 -4.28
N THR A 534 30.54 -35.32 -4.32
CA THR A 534 31.50 -34.83 -3.33
C THR A 534 31.00 -33.64 -2.52
N ASP A 535 29.84 -33.07 -2.87
CA ASP A 535 29.28 -31.85 -2.29
C ASP A 535 30.28 -30.69 -2.24
N SER A 536 30.98 -30.46 -3.35
CA SER A 536 31.98 -29.40 -3.46
C SER A 536 31.94 -28.70 -4.81
N VAL A 537 32.39 -27.45 -4.84
CA VAL A 537 32.55 -26.69 -6.09
C VAL A 537 33.76 -27.22 -6.84
N ALA A 538 33.50 -27.90 -7.96
CA ALA A 538 34.51 -28.41 -8.88
C ALA A 538 35.15 -27.30 -9.74
N ALA A 539 34.37 -26.26 -10.08
CA ALA A 539 34.86 -25.11 -10.86
C ALA A 539 34.03 -23.84 -10.60
N THR A 540 34.68 -22.68 -10.71
CA THR A 540 34.05 -21.36 -10.74
C THR A 540 34.40 -20.68 -12.06
N ILE A 541 33.41 -20.45 -12.90
CA ILE A 541 33.57 -20.08 -14.30
C ILE A 541 33.13 -18.62 -14.49
N PRO A 542 34.01 -17.70 -14.92
CA PRO A 542 33.64 -16.33 -15.22
C PRO A 542 32.65 -16.26 -16.40
N VAL A 543 31.61 -15.46 -16.27
CA VAL A 543 30.59 -15.21 -17.30
C VAL A 543 30.34 -13.70 -17.45
N GLY A 544 29.32 -13.31 -18.23
CA GLY A 544 28.91 -11.92 -18.33
C GLY A 544 28.31 -11.39 -17.02
N SER A 545 28.27 -10.07 -16.86
CA SER A 545 27.68 -9.42 -15.67
C SER A 545 26.19 -9.74 -15.50
N GLY A 546 25.78 -9.99 -14.25
CA GLY A 546 24.42 -10.29 -13.83
C GLY A 546 23.88 -11.63 -14.34
N PRO A 547 24.54 -12.78 -14.11
CA PRO A 547 23.96 -14.07 -14.48
C PRO A 547 22.70 -14.35 -13.63
N THR A 548 21.52 -14.28 -14.25
CA THR A 548 20.22 -14.36 -13.56
C THR A 548 19.43 -15.62 -13.86
N SER A 549 19.72 -16.30 -14.97
CA SER A 549 19.08 -17.56 -15.32
C SER A 549 20.07 -18.52 -15.97
N ILE A 550 19.93 -19.82 -15.66
CA ILE A 550 20.82 -20.88 -16.16
C ILE A 550 20.00 -22.09 -16.62
N ALA A 551 20.38 -22.68 -17.75
CA ALA A 551 19.75 -23.88 -18.29
C ALA A 551 20.78 -24.84 -18.89
N VAL A 552 20.53 -26.13 -18.75
CA VAL A 552 21.32 -27.19 -19.40
C VAL A 552 20.62 -27.60 -20.69
N ALA A 553 21.34 -27.53 -21.82
CA ALA A 553 20.77 -27.81 -23.14
C ALA A 553 21.83 -28.18 -24.17
N ALA A 554 21.51 -29.15 -25.04
CA ALA A 554 22.35 -29.53 -26.18
C ALA A 554 23.82 -29.84 -25.80
N GLY A 555 24.04 -30.46 -24.64
CA GLY A 555 25.39 -30.79 -24.17
C GLY A 555 26.19 -29.61 -23.58
N SER A 556 25.57 -28.44 -23.41
CA SER A 556 26.20 -27.25 -22.84
C SER A 556 25.37 -26.65 -21.71
N VAL A 557 25.98 -25.72 -20.98
CA VAL A 557 25.30 -24.90 -19.98
C VAL A 557 25.15 -23.50 -20.55
N TRP A 558 23.95 -22.95 -20.48
CA TRP A 558 23.59 -21.65 -21.06
C TRP A 558 23.19 -20.69 -19.95
N VAL A 559 23.74 -19.50 -19.97
CA VAL A 559 23.61 -18.51 -18.88
C VAL A 559 23.13 -17.19 -19.47
N ALA A 560 21.99 -16.70 -18.99
CA ALA A 560 21.49 -15.37 -19.28
C ALA A 560 22.21 -14.37 -18.37
N ASN A 561 23.00 -13.47 -18.97
CA ASN A 561 23.74 -12.43 -18.27
C ASN A 561 23.05 -11.08 -18.52
N GLU A 562 22.20 -10.70 -17.57
CA GLU A 562 21.27 -9.60 -17.70
C GLU A 562 21.96 -8.27 -17.97
N TYR A 563 22.91 -7.90 -17.11
CA TYR A 563 23.55 -6.58 -17.13
C TYR A 563 24.57 -6.43 -18.25
N SER A 564 25.17 -7.54 -18.70
CA SER A 564 26.04 -7.53 -19.89
C SER A 564 25.29 -7.73 -21.21
N SER A 565 23.96 -7.87 -21.18
CA SER A 565 23.12 -8.08 -22.38
C SER A 565 23.60 -9.23 -23.24
N SER A 566 23.96 -10.35 -22.60
CA SER A 566 24.58 -11.49 -23.29
C SER A 566 24.11 -12.84 -22.78
N VAL A 567 24.22 -13.87 -23.62
CA VAL A 567 24.04 -15.25 -23.24
C VAL A 567 25.36 -15.99 -23.40
N SER A 568 25.88 -16.55 -22.31
CA SER A 568 27.11 -17.36 -22.31
C SER A 568 26.78 -18.84 -22.50
N GLN A 569 27.56 -19.52 -23.34
CA GLN A 569 27.58 -20.96 -23.52
C GLN A 569 28.87 -21.51 -22.88
N ILE A 570 28.72 -22.39 -21.90
CA ILE A 570 29.80 -23.03 -21.18
C ILE A 570 29.95 -24.48 -21.66
N ASP A 571 31.20 -24.87 -21.91
CA ASP A 571 31.58 -26.26 -22.10
C ASP A 571 31.72 -26.94 -20.73
N PRO A 572 30.90 -27.97 -20.44
CA PRO A 572 30.83 -28.58 -19.11
C PRO A 572 32.02 -29.49 -18.77
N VAL A 573 32.87 -29.83 -19.76
CA VAL A 573 34.06 -30.67 -19.57
C VAL A 573 35.29 -29.81 -19.33
N ARG A 574 35.40 -28.69 -20.05
CA ARG A 574 36.54 -27.76 -19.96
C ARG A 574 36.34 -26.67 -18.92
N ASP A 575 35.12 -26.48 -18.42
CA ASP A 575 34.74 -25.43 -17.46
C ASP A 575 35.11 -24.02 -17.96
N VAL A 576 34.90 -23.76 -19.25
CA VAL A 576 35.15 -22.47 -19.90
C VAL A 576 33.96 -22.02 -20.74
N VAL A 577 33.77 -20.70 -20.83
CA VAL A 577 32.84 -20.09 -21.79
C VAL A 577 33.41 -20.27 -23.20
N VAL A 578 32.73 -21.06 -24.02
CA VAL A 578 33.12 -21.30 -25.43
C VAL A 578 32.50 -20.30 -26.39
N ARG A 579 31.41 -19.64 -25.98
CA ARG A 579 30.74 -18.61 -26.78
C ARG A 579 29.98 -17.64 -25.89
N THR A 580 30.08 -16.35 -26.18
CA THR A 580 29.22 -15.31 -25.62
C THR A 580 28.48 -14.63 -26.75
N SER A 581 27.14 -14.75 -26.75
CA SER A 581 26.29 -14.16 -27.77
C SER A 581 25.62 -12.91 -27.19
N ARG A 582 25.88 -11.73 -27.78
CA ARG A 582 25.13 -10.53 -27.40
C ARG A 582 23.68 -10.66 -27.87
N VAL A 583 22.76 -10.20 -27.05
CA VAL A 583 21.34 -10.08 -27.38
C VAL A 583 20.94 -8.61 -27.39
N HIS A 584 19.97 -8.24 -28.21
CA HIS A 584 19.43 -6.88 -28.27
C HIS A 584 18.45 -6.62 -27.11
N GLY A 585 18.90 -6.83 -25.87
CA GLY A 585 18.09 -6.73 -24.68
C GLY A 585 18.76 -7.21 -23.39
N ARG A 586 18.04 -7.16 -22.29
CA ARG A 586 18.42 -7.77 -21.01
C ARG A 586 17.90 -9.21 -20.99
N PRO A 587 18.74 -10.25 -21.16
CA PRO A 587 18.27 -11.62 -21.04
C PRO A 587 17.98 -11.90 -19.56
N THR A 588 16.71 -12.11 -19.21
CA THR A 588 16.23 -12.31 -17.84
C THR A 588 15.94 -13.78 -17.53
N ALA A 589 15.70 -14.59 -18.57
CA ALA A 589 15.36 -15.99 -18.41
C ALA A 589 15.92 -16.82 -19.57
N VAL A 590 16.32 -18.07 -19.30
CA VAL A 590 16.75 -19.01 -20.34
C VAL A 590 16.06 -20.36 -20.13
N ALA A 591 15.57 -20.97 -21.21
CA ALA A 591 15.00 -22.30 -21.22
C ALA A 591 15.41 -23.05 -22.47
N SER A 592 15.25 -24.37 -22.45
CA SER A 592 15.52 -25.23 -23.59
C SER A 592 14.30 -26.02 -24.01
N ALA A 593 14.12 -26.14 -25.33
CA ALA A 593 13.04 -26.93 -25.93
C ALA A 593 13.50 -27.43 -27.30
N ARG A 594 13.18 -28.70 -27.64
CA ARG A 594 13.50 -29.31 -28.94
C ARG A 594 14.97 -29.13 -29.39
N GLY A 595 15.91 -29.23 -28.44
CA GLY A 595 17.35 -29.06 -28.70
C GLY A 595 17.79 -27.62 -28.98
N MET A 596 16.87 -26.64 -28.93
CA MET A 596 17.15 -25.22 -29.02
C MET A 596 17.19 -24.55 -27.64
N VAL A 597 17.84 -23.40 -27.57
CA VAL A 597 17.88 -22.53 -26.40
C VAL A 597 17.10 -21.27 -26.72
N PHE A 598 16.20 -20.91 -25.82
CA PHE A 598 15.39 -19.72 -25.86
C PHE A 598 15.82 -18.80 -24.73
N ALA A 599 16.07 -17.54 -25.05
CA ALA A 599 16.28 -16.50 -24.07
C ALA A 599 15.05 -15.60 -24.05
N GLY A 600 14.47 -15.43 -22.87
CA GLY A 600 13.57 -14.34 -22.58
C GLY A 600 14.37 -13.06 -22.52
N VAL A 601 14.21 -12.21 -23.52
CA VAL A 601 14.98 -10.98 -23.66
C VAL A 601 14.03 -9.83 -23.41
N GLY A 602 14.20 -9.17 -22.26
CA GLY A 602 13.62 -7.87 -22.03
C GLY A 602 14.24 -6.83 -22.96
N PRO A 603 13.52 -5.80 -23.38
CA PRO A 603 14.09 -4.77 -24.22
C PRO A 603 15.32 -4.14 -23.54
N LEU A 604 16.34 -3.81 -24.32
CA LEU A 604 17.51 -3.01 -23.88
C LEU A 604 16.99 -1.58 -23.78
N THR A 605 16.15 -1.32 -22.79
CA THR A 605 15.57 0.00 -22.63
C THR A 605 16.63 0.91 -22.04
N ARG A 606 17.45 1.51 -22.91
CA ARG A 606 17.98 2.84 -22.62
C ARG A 606 16.83 3.84 -22.73
N HIS A 607 15.78 3.67 -21.94
CA HIS A 607 14.84 4.76 -21.66
C HIS A 607 15.57 5.71 -20.72
N ARG A 608 16.60 6.36 -21.25
CA ARG A 608 17.19 7.53 -20.64
C ARG A 608 16.46 8.73 -21.19
N GLY A 609 15.91 9.54 -20.30
CA GLY A 609 15.30 10.78 -20.71
C GLY A 609 14.05 11.13 -19.94
N GLY A 610 13.62 12.37 -20.15
CA GLY A 610 12.41 12.91 -19.56
C GLY A 610 12.59 13.38 -18.12
N THR A 611 11.55 14.05 -17.65
CA THR A 611 11.43 14.57 -16.29
C THR A 611 10.41 13.74 -15.54
N LEU A 612 10.87 13.06 -14.48
CA LEU A 612 10.03 12.35 -13.53
C LEU A 612 9.52 13.34 -12.48
N VAL A 613 8.20 13.47 -12.34
CA VAL A 613 7.61 14.43 -11.39
C VAL A 613 7.03 13.71 -10.18
N LEU A 614 7.66 13.87 -9.02
CA LEU A 614 7.26 13.34 -7.74
C LEU A 614 6.55 14.42 -6.91
N LEU A 615 5.56 14.02 -6.11
CA LEU A 615 4.81 14.94 -5.23
C LEU A 615 4.93 14.54 -3.76
N HIS A 616 4.90 15.54 -2.89
CA HIS A 616 4.71 15.36 -1.45
C HIS A 616 3.95 16.54 -0.83
N THR A 617 3.14 16.29 0.20
CA THR A 617 2.41 17.32 0.96
C THR A 617 3.32 18.28 1.72
N ARG A 618 4.49 17.84 2.19
CA ARG A 618 5.39 18.61 3.05
C ARG A 618 6.81 18.70 2.47
N PRO A 619 7.55 19.80 2.73
CA PRO A 619 8.98 19.86 2.43
C PRO A 619 9.77 18.81 3.20
N ILE A 620 10.85 18.31 2.59
CA ILE A 620 11.81 17.39 3.22
C ILE A 620 13.16 18.08 3.46
N SER A 621 13.92 17.59 4.43
CA SER A 621 15.34 17.95 4.56
C SER A 621 16.14 17.36 3.39
N ILE A 622 17.14 18.12 2.92
CA ILE A 622 18.13 17.64 1.95
C ILE A 622 19.51 17.40 2.60
N ASP A 623 19.60 17.62 3.91
CA ASP A 623 20.78 17.26 4.68
C ASP A 623 20.66 15.79 5.09
N PRO A 624 21.50 14.90 4.53
CA PRO A 624 21.41 13.46 4.81
C PRO A 624 21.57 13.12 6.29
N ALA A 625 22.20 13.99 7.10
CA ALA A 625 22.33 13.76 8.54
C ALA A 625 21.01 13.93 9.33
N LEU A 626 19.94 14.48 8.76
CA LEU A 626 18.73 14.87 9.48
C LEU A 626 17.46 14.13 9.04
N ASN A 627 17.62 13.06 8.27
CA ASN A 627 16.51 12.40 7.57
C ASN A 627 16.00 11.16 8.32
N ALA A 628 14.67 11.08 8.50
CA ALA A 628 13.99 9.95 9.18
C ALA A 628 12.73 9.42 8.46
N ASP A 629 12.28 10.07 7.38
CA ASP A 629 11.10 9.65 6.58
C ASP A 629 11.50 8.91 5.29
N LEU A 630 10.57 8.16 4.68
CA LEU A 630 10.78 7.36 3.45
C LEU A 630 11.24 8.17 2.23
N LEU A 631 10.61 9.33 1.99
CA LEU A 631 10.93 10.18 0.84
C LEU A 631 12.32 10.81 0.92
N PRO A 632 12.78 11.28 2.09
CA PRO A 632 14.19 11.54 2.33
C PRO A 632 15.10 10.36 1.97
N THR A 633 14.75 9.12 2.32
CA THR A 633 15.54 7.93 1.93
C THR A 633 15.64 7.76 0.42
N VAL A 634 14.54 8.00 -0.32
CA VAL A 634 14.57 8.02 -1.79
C VAL A 634 15.51 9.13 -2.29
N SER A 635 15.38 10.35 -1.78
CA SER A 635 16.23 11.50 -2.15
C SER A 635 17.72 11.23 -1.89
N ASP A 636 18.03 10.61 -0.75
CA ASP A 636 19.41 10.31 -0.35
C ASP A 636 19.99 9.23 -1.26
N GLY A 637 19.22 8.18 -1.61
CA GLY A 637 19.62 7.17 -2.58
C GLY A 637 19.83 7.69 -4.01
N LEU A 638 19.25 8.85 -4.36
CA LEU A 638 19.54 9.52 -5.63
C LEU A 638 20.90 10.24 -5.61
N THR A 639 21.34 10.72 -4.46
CA THR A 639 22.42 11.70 -4.34
C THR A 639 23.69 11.17 -3.68
N GLY A 640 23.60 10.12 -2.87
CA GLY A 640 24.73 9.58 -2.10
C GLY A 640 24.67 8.07 -1.92
N ASP A 641 25.84 7.52 -1.58
CA ASP A 641 26.10 6.08 -1.50
C ASP A 641 26.83 5.74 -0.19
N ALA A 642 26.74 4.49 0.24
CA ALA A 642 27.33 4.00 1.49
C ALA A 642 28.44 2.98 1.23
N LEU A 643 29.11 2.48 2.28
CA LEU A 643 30.13 1.43 2.10
C LEU A 643 29.52 0.13 1.56
N VAL A 644 28.36 -0.21 2.12
CA VAL A 644 27.48 -1.31 1.71
C VAL A 644 26.07 -0.78 1.68
N THR A 645 25.22 -1.38 0.85
CA THR A 645 23.81 -1.03 0.79
C THR A 645 22.97 -2.29 0.55
N TYR A 646 21.66 -2.14 0.45
CA TYR A 646 20.76 -3.18 0.00
C TYR A 646 20.70 -3.24 -1.53
N ASN A 647 20.33 -4.40 -2.08
CA ASN A 647 20.28 -4.59 -3.51
C ASN A 647 19.22 -3.66 -4.12
N HIS A 648 19.59 -2.88 -5.12
CA HIS A 648 18.81 -1.80 -5.73
C HIS A 648 17.75 -2.34 -6.69
N VAL A 649 16.90 -3.23 -6.19
CA VAL A 649 15.88 -3.97 -6.95
C VAL A 649 14.61 -4.12 -6.13
N GLY A 650 13.48 -4.25 -6.82
CA GLY A 650 12.20 -4.52 -6.15
C GLY A 650 12.10 -5.91 -5.52
N GLY A 651 11.19 -6.06 -4.57
CA GLY A 651 10.82 -7.36 -4.00
C GLY A 651 11.87 -7.96 -3.06
N PRO A 652 11.80 -9.27 -2.75
CA PRO A 652 12.60 -9.87 -1.68
C PRO A 652 14.10 -9.92 -1.93
N ALA A 653 14.55 -9.73 -3.18
CA ALA A 653 15.97 -9.58 -3.47
C ALA A 653 16.52 -8.25 -2.94
N GLY A 654 15.66 -7.24 -2.79
CA GLY A 654 16.01 -5.90 -2.32
C GLY A 654 16.70 -5.93 -0.97
N ILE A 655 16.16 -6.66 0.01
CA ILE A 655 16.72 -6.72 1.38
C ILE A 655 18.11 -7.37 1.49
N GLN A 656 18.80 -7.75 0.41
CA GLN A 656 20.15 -8.32 0.45
C GLN A 656 21.23 -7.25 0.55
N LEU A 657 22.15 -7.39 1.52
CA LEU A 657 23.36 -6.57 1.58
C LEU A 657 24.27 -6.85 0.37
N VAL A 658 24.65 -5.79 -0.33
CA VAL A 658 25.54 -5.81 -1.48
C VAL A 658 26.67 -4.79 -1.28
N PRO A 659 27.86 -5.01 -1.89
CA PRO A 659 28.93 -4.05 -1.84
C PRO A 659 28.62 -2.82 -2.70
N ASP A 660 28.73 -1.64 -2.09
CA ASP A 660 28.50 -0.36 -2.75
C ASP A 660 29.82 0.39 -2.99
N LEU A 661 30.15 1.42 -2.20
CA LEU A 661 31.44 2.11 -2.30
C LEU A 661 32.61 1.19 -1.88
N ALA A 662 32.35 0.14 -1.10
CA ALA A 662 33.29 -0.93 -0.84
C ALA A 662 33.32 -1.96 -1.99
N VAL A 663 34.46 -2.62 -2.17
CA VAL A 663 34.63 -3.68 -3.19
C VAL A 663 33.90 -4.98 -2.84
N ALA A 664 33.64 -5.22 -1.55
CA ALA A 664 32.98 -6.41 -1.02
C ALA A 664 32.29 -6.08 0.31
N VAL A 665 31.23 -6.83 0.66
CA VAL A 665 30.67 -6.81 2.02
C VAL A 665 31.72 -7.45 2.95
N PRO A 666 32.18 -6.77 4.01
CA PRO A 666 33.26 -7.29 4.83
C PRO A 666 32.77 -8.46 5.69
N VAL A 667 33.67 -9.40 5.95
CA VAL A 667 33.48 -10.39 7.01
C VAL A 667 34.01 -9.76 8.31
N PRO A 668 33.22 -9.70 9.40
CA PRO A 668 33.70 -9.17 10.66
C PRO A 668 34.88 -9.99 11.21
N THR A 669 35.85 -9.30 11.81
CA THR A 669 36.97 -9.90 12.55
C THR A 669 36.84 -9.59 14.04
N ASP A 670 37.79 -10.07 14.84
CA ASP A 670 37.86 -9.82 16.29
C ASP A 670 36.56 -10.17 17.02
N ASN A 671 35.98 -11.33 16.68
CA ASN A 671 34.70 -11.80 17.23
C ASN A 671 33.52 -10.85 16.97
N GLY A 672 33.49 -10.12 15.85
CA GLY A 672 32.38 -9.25 15.50
C GLY A 672 32.55 -7.79 15.88
N THR A 673 33.71 -7.39 16.42
CA THR A 673 33.97 -6.00 16.84
C THR A 673 34.72 -5.17 15.81
N THR A 674 35.29 -5.78 14.77
CA THR A 674 36.08 -5.05 13.78
C THR A 674 35.55 -5.32 12.37
N TYR A 675 35.32 -4.23 11.62
CA TYR A 675 34.86 -4.28 10.23
C TYR A 675 35.77 -3.44 9.35
N THR A 676 36.50 -4.09 8.43
CA THR A 676 37.41 -3.40 7.50
C THR A 676 36.84 -3.42 6.08
N PHE A 677 36.57 -2.23 5.55
CA PHE A 677 36.07 -2.02 4.20
C PHE A 677 37.21 -1.55 3.30
N ARG A 678 37.28 -2.09 2.08
CA ARG A 678 38.20 -1.63 1.04
C ARG A 678 37.41 -0.85 0.00
N LEU A 679 37.75 0.41 -0.22
CA LEU A 679 37.04 1.30 -1.13
C LEU A 679 37.38 1.00 -2.60
N ARG A 680 36.36 1.12 -3.45
CA ARG A 680 36.52 1.13 -4.92
C ARG A 680 37.36 2.33 -5.35
N PRO A 681 38.23 2.17 -6.36
CA PRO A 681 39.03 3.28 -6.86
C PRO A 681 38.17 4.21 -7.75
N HIS A 682 38.65 5.44 -7.93
CA HIS A 682 38.15 6.40 -8.93
C HIS A 682 36.70 6.90 -8.77
N ILE A 683 36.06 6.68 -7.62
CA ILE A 683 34.76 7.27 -7.30
C ILE A 683 34.92 8.77 -7.00
N ARG A 684 33.97 9.58 -7.48
CA ARG A 684 33.96 11.04 -7.36
C ARG A 684 32.60 11.53 -6.88
N TYR A 685 32.63 12.61 -6.10
CA TYR A 685 31.44 13.39 -5.76
C TYR A 685 30.92 14.17 -6.97
N SER A 686 29.71 14.72 -6.84
CA SER A 686 29.03 15.51 -7.86
C SER A 686 29.73 16.82 -8.23
N ASP A 687 30.71 17.27 -7.44
CA ASP A 687 31.59 18.40 -7.73
C ASP A 687 32.95 18.00 -8.34
N GLY A 688 33.14 16.71 -8.62
CA GLY A 688 34.33 16.15 -9.25
C GLY A 688 35.46 15.80 -8.29
N ARG A 689 35.37 16.12 -6.99
CA ARG A 689 36.36 15.71 -6.00
C ARG A 689 36.35 14.19 -5.83
N GLN A 690 37.52 13.62 -5.55
CA GLN A 690 37.66 12.19 -5.33
C GLN A 690 37.23 11.81 -3.92
N LEU A 691 36.48 10.72 -3.79
CA LEU A 691 36.12 10.10 -2.52
C LEU A 691 37.37 9.60 -1.78
N ARG A 692 37.47 9.89 -0.47
CA ARG A 692 38.57 9.49 0.41
C ARG A 692 38.10 8.64 1.58
N ALA A 693 39.00 7.84 2.15
CA ALA A 693 38.69 7.04 3.34
C ALA A 693 38.33 7.93 4.55
N ALA A 694 39.00 9.08 4.70
CA ALA A 694 38.73 10.06 5.75
C ALA A 694 37.31 10.66 5.71
N ASP A 695 36.64 10.65 4.56
CA ASP A 695 35.32 11.26 4.39
C ASP A 695 34.23 10.50 5.18
N PHE A 696 34.40 9.18 5.35
CA PHE A 696 33.48 8.33 6.12
C PHE A 696 33.55 8.63 7.62
N ARG A 697 34.77 8.74 8.19
CA ARG A 697 34.95 9.16 9.59
C ARG A 697 34.29 10.52 9.81
N ARG A 698 34.54 11.45 8.90
CA ARG A 698 33.97 12.80 8.95
C ARG A 698 32.45 12.79 8.91
N GLY A 699 31.84 11.93 8.10
CA GLY A 699 30.39 11.73 8.02
C GLY A 699 29.81 11.32 9.36
N VAL A 700 30.40 10.32 10.02
CA VAL A 700 29.92 9.84 11.33
C VAL A 700 30.14 10.89 12.42
N GLU A 701 31.31 11.54 12.48
CA GLU A 701 31.56 12.65 13.43
C GLU A 701 30.53 13.79 13.26
N ARG A 702 30.06 14.00 12.02
CA ARG A 702 29.07 15.03 11.72
C ARG A 702 27.70 14.72 12.31
N LEU A 703 27.28 13.46 12.36
CA LEU A 703 26.00 13.07 12.99
C LEU A 703 25.93 13.57 14.45
N TYR A 704 27.00 13.40 15.21
CA TYR A 704 27.07 13.85 16.61
C TYR A 704 27.08 15.38 16.74
N ARG A 705 27.76 16.09 15.83
CA ARG A 705 27.89 17.54 15.89
C ARG A 705 26.65 18.30 15.40
N VAL A 706 25.93 17.72 14.44
CA VAL A 706 24.64 18.23 13.95
C VAL A 706 23.52 17.94 14.95
N GLY A 707 23.70 16.96 15.84
CA GLY A 707 22.66 16.54 16.79
C GLY A 707 21.63 15.61 16.14
N SER A 708 22.06 14.82 15.16
CA SER A 708 21.21 13.84 14.46
C SER A 708 20.71 12.75 15.40
N ASP A 709 19.45 12.35 15.25
CA ASP A 709 18.89 11.17 15.94
C ASP A 709 19.58 9.87 15.49
N SER A 710 20.06 9.84 14.26
CA SER A 710 20.75 8.70 13.65
C SER A 710 22.11 8.38 14.26
N ARG A 711 22.63 9.24 15.14
CA ARG A 711 23.83 8.91 15.94
C ARG A 711 23.64 7.63 16.75
N ALA A 712 22.40 7.29 17.12
CA ALA A 712 22.06 6.08 17.88
C ALA A 712 22.51 4.78 17.17
N LEU A 713 22.53 4.75 15.83
CA LEU A 713 23.01 3.61 15.04
C LEU A 713 24.53 3.43 15.15
N PHE A 714 25.26 4.51 15.41
CA PHE A 714 26.72 4.53 15.47
C PHE A 714 27.26 4.58 16.90
N ASP A 715 26.40 4.65 17.91
CA ASP A 715 26.79 4.76 19.31
C ASP A 715 27.73 3.60 19.70
N GLY A 716 27.62 2.42 19.09
CA GLY A 716 28.48 1.25 19.36
C GLY A 716 29.97 1.43 19.04
N ILE A 717 30.37 2.44 18.26
CA ILE A 717 31.76 2.68 17.85
C ILE A 717 32.61 3.18 19.03
N VAL A 718 33.86 2.71 19.12
CA VAL A 718 34.83 3.17 20.13
C VAL A 718 35.06 4.68 20.01
N GLY A 719 34.95 5.43 21.11
CA GLY A 719 35.21 6.88 21.18
C GLY A 719 33.96 7.75 21.14
N THR A 720 32.80 7.21 20.72
CA THR A 720 31.54 7.96 20.62
C THR A 720 31.03 8.43 21.99
N GLU A 721 31.40 7.75 23.07
CA GLU A 721 31.07 8.12 24.44
C GLU A 721 31.62 9.50 24.85
N THR A 722 32.58 10.03 24.10
CA THR A 722 33.18 11.37 24.32
C THR A 722 32.65 12.44 23.36
N CYS A 723 31.82 12.06 22.38
CA CYS A 723 31.28 12.96 21.39
C CYS A 723 30.16 13.85 21.95
N THR A 724 30.21 15.13 21.58
CA THR A 724 29.23 16.16 21.92
C THR A 724 28.89 16.98 20.68
N ALA A 725 27.86 17.83 20.77
CA ALA A 725 27.50 18.75 19.70
C ALA A 725 28.67 19.68 19.26
N SER A 726 29.59 20.00 20.17
CA SER A 726 30.73 20.89 19.88
C SER A 726 32.00 20.16 19.46
N ARG A 727 32.21 18.91 19.92
CA ARG A 727 33.44 18.14 19.68
C ARG A 727 33.14 16.65 19.53
N CYS A 728 33.62 16.05 18.45
CA CYS A 728 33.62 14.60 18.25
C CYS A 728 34.88 14.23 17.47
N ASP A 729 35.65 13.27 17.98
CA ASP A 729 36.86 12.74 17.36
C ASP A 729 36.76 11.21 17.42
N LEU A 730 36.56 10.61 16.25
CA LEU A 730 36.39 9.17 16.11
C LEU A 730 37.62 8.52 15.48
N SER A 731 38.79 9.16 15.54
CA SER A 731 40.02 8.63 14.95
C SER A 731 40.45 7.27 15.50
N SER A 732 40.09 6.94 16.74
CA SER A 732 40.36 5.63 17.36
C SER A 732 39.31 4.56 17.02
N GLY A 733 38.06 4.96 16.77
CA GLY A 733 36.97 4.05 16.41
C GLY A 733 36.80 3.84 14.91
N ILE A 734 37.24 4.81 14.10
CA ILE A 734 37.18 4.79 12.63
C ILE A 734 38.58 5.12 12.09
N VAL A 735 39.34 4.06 11.82
CA VAL A 735 40.71 4.15 11.31
C VAL A 735 40.67 4.16 9.79
N THR A 736 41.32 5.15 9.19
CA THR A 736 41.31 5.37 7.74
C THR A 736 42.72 5.31 7.18
N ASP A 737 42.93 4.54 6.11
CA ASP A 737 44.21 4.47 5.39
C ASP A 737 43.96 4.77 3.91
N GLU A 738 44.45 5.93 3.45
CA GLU A 738 44.26 6.40 2.07
C GLU A 738 45.10 5.60 1.06
N ALA A 739 46.27 5.10 1.45
CA ALA A 739 47.14 4.33 0.58
C ALA A 739 46.56 2.93 0.34
N ALA A 740 46.08 2.29 1.41
CA ALA A 740 45.34 1.04 1.31
C ALA A 740 43.91 1.23 0.78
N ARG A 741 43.36 2.45 0.81
CA ARG A 741 41.94 2.76 0.55
C ARG A 741 41.02 1.98 1.46
N THR A 742 41.31 1.95 2.76
CA THR A 742 40.53 1.21 3.75
C THR A 742 39.93 2.10 4.82
N VAL A 743 38.71 1.76 5.24
CA VAL A 743 38.05 2.31 6.42
C VAL A 743 37.79 1.14 7.37
N THR A 744 38.28 1.24 8.60
CA THR A 744 38.11 0.20 9.63
C THR A 744 37.31 0.76 10.79
N TYR A 745 36.21 0.10 11.13
CA TYR A 745 35.38 0.42 12.27
C TYR A 745 35.69 -0.54 13.42
N HIS A 746 35.92 0.02 14.61
CA HIS A 746 36.07 -0.70 15.86
C HIS A 746 34.87 -0.43 16.76
N LEU A 747 34.15 -1.48 17.11
CA LEU A 747 32.98 -1.46 17.97
C LEU A 747 33.37 -1.84 19.39
N ARG A 748 32.67 -1.29 20.38
CA ARG A 748 32.86 -1.63 21.81
C ARG A 748 32.38 -3.04 22.16
N SER A 749 31.48 -3.60 21.35
CA SER A 749 30.96 -4.96 21.48
C SER A 749 30.56 -5.49 20.10
N ALA A 750 30.50 -6.81 19.95
CA ALA A 750 30.08 -7.43 18.71
C ALA A 750 28.66 -6.98 18.34
N ASP A 751 28.48 -6.53 17.10
CA ASP A 751 27.18 -6.09 16.60
C ASP A 751 26.87 -6.74 15.24
N PRO A 752 26.03 -7.80 15.23
CA PRO A 752 25.59 -8.47 14.02
C PRO A 752 24.70 -7.64 13.08
N ASP A 753 24.20 -6.48 13.52
CA ASP A 753 23.35 -5.59 12.72
C ASP A 753 24.14 -4.43 12.11
N PHE A 754 25.41 -4.24 12.47
CA PHE A 754 26.21 -3.08 12.07
C PHE A 754 26.26 -2.84 10.55
N LEU A 755 26.27 -3.91 9.74
CA LEU A 755 26.22 -3.78 8.28
C LEU A 755 24.82 -3.39 7.77
N ASP A 756 23.78 -3.89 8.41
CA ASP A 756 22.39 -3.50 8.13
C ASP A 756 22.17 -2.02 8.56
N ASP A 757 22.81 -1.55 9.64
CA ASP A 757 22.75 -0.15 10.10
C ASP A 757 23.45 0.82 9.12
N ILE A 758 24.59 0.42 8.55
CA ILE A 758 25.26 1.18 7.47
C ILE A 758 24.38 1.22 6.21
N ALA A 759 23.67 0.13 5.89
CA ALA A 759 22.89 0.01 4.66
C ALA A 759 21.47 0.61 4.73
N ASN A 760 20.81 0.55 5.89
CA ASN A 760 19.44 1.06 6.08
C ASN A 760 19.37 2.59 6.00
N GLY A 761 20.48 3.28 6.29
CA GLY A 761 20.56 4.72 6.24
C GLY A 761 21.15 5.23 4.93
N HIS A 762 20.41 5.17 3.80
CA HIS A 762 20.68 6.14 2.73
C HIS A 762 20.44 7.53 3.36
N GLY A 763 21.53 8.17 3.79
CA GLY A 763 21.57 9.39 4.60
C GLY A 763 22.58 9.33 5.76
N LEU A 764 22.80 8.15 6.35
CA LEU A 764 23.41 8.00 7.67
C LEU A 764 24.78 7.32 7.56
N GLY A 765 25.84 8.08 7.81
CA GLY A 765 27.21 7.61 7.62
C GLY A 765 27.75 7.77 6.19
N PHE A 766 27.07 8.56 5.35
CA PHE A 766 27.60 8.97 4.05
C PHE A 766 28.97 9.61 4.20
N PRO A 767 29.89 9.33 3.26
CA PRO A 767 31.10 10.10 3.17
C PRO A 767 30.72 11.53 2.80
N VAL A 768 31.16 12.50 3.62
CA VAL A 768 30.95 13.91 3.31
C VAL A 768 32.29 14.54 2.94
N PRO A 769 32.37 15.28 1.83
CA PRO A 769 33.64 15.79 1.37
C PRO A 769 34.15 16.90 2.32
N PRO A 770 35.47 17.17 2.34
CA PRO A 770 36.04 18.24 3.16
C PRO A 770 35.36 19.59 2.91
N GLY A 771 35.19 20.40 3.96
CA GLY A 771 34.50 21.70 3.87
C GLY A 771 32.99 21.66 4.11
N THR A 772 32.36 20.48 4.15
CA THR A 772 30.94 20.35 4.53
C THR A 772 30.73 20.80 5.99
N PRO A 773 29.84 21.74 6.32
CA PRO A 773 29.72 22.27 7.68
C PRO A 773 29.28 21.21 8.71
N PHE A 774 29.63 21.39 9.98
CA PHE A 774 29.20 20.52 11.10
C PHE A 774 27.91 21.04 11.78
N HIS A 775 27.01 21.61 10.98
CA HIS A 775 25.65 22.03 11.34
C HIS A 775 24.74 21.74 10.14
N ASP A 776 23.42 21.81 10.37
CA ASP A 776 22.39 21.69 9.34
C ASP A 776 22.65 22.62 8.14
N THR A 777 22.69 22.07 6.94
CA THR A 777 22.90 22.85 5.71
C THR A 777 21.63 23.52 5.18
N GLY A 778 20.46 23.22 5.76
CA GLY A 778 19.16 23.67 5.28
C GLY A 778 18.96 23.23 3.83
N LEU A 779 18.72 24.18 2.92
CA LEU A 779 18.50 23.92 1.49
C LEU A 779 19.75 24.04 0.63
N VAL A 780 20.95 24.08 1.24
CA VAL A 780 22.23 24.07 0.51
C VAL A 780 22.66 22.62 0.25
N PRO A 781 22.75 22.16 -1.01
CA PRO A 781 23.10 20.77 -1.30
C PRO A 781 24.52 20.40 -0.86
N ILE A 782 24.68 19.19 -0.32
CA ILE A 782 25.98 18.57 -0.07
C ILE A 782 26.37 17.74 -1.31
N PRO A 783 27.59 17.86 -1.85
CA PRO A 783 28.04 17.02 -2.96
C PRO A 783 28.05 15.55 -2.52
N GLY A 784 27.34 14.70 -3.27
CA GLY A 784 27.26 13.27 -3.03
C GLY A 784 27.78 12.46 -4.21
N THR A 785 27.87 11.15 -4.05
CA THR A 785 28.48 10.22 -5.01
C THR A 785 27.47 9.59 -5.98
N GLY A 786 26.17 9.75 -5.73
CA GLY A 786 25.10 9.04 -6.42
C GLY A 786 24.88 9.46 -7.89
N PRO A 787 23.93 8.82 -8.59
CA PRO A 787 23.64 9.05 -10.00
C PRO A 787 23.04 10.43 -10.30
N TYR A 788 22.50 11.12 -9.29
CA TYR A 788 21.98 12.47 -9.40
C TYR A 788 22.68 13.42 -8.43
N ARG A 789 22.56 14.71 -8.72
CA ARG A 789 22.88 15.81 -7.80
C ARG A 789 21.69 16.75 -7.71
N ILE A 790 21.53 17.39 -6.56
CA ILE A 790 20.55 18.46 -6.42
C ILE A 790 21.08 19.68 -7.19
N GLU A 791 20.31 20.14 -8.18
CA GLU A 791 20.59 21.39 -8.88
C GLU A 791 20.02 22.59 -8.12
N SER A 792 18.82 22.44 -7.56
CA SER A 792 18.18 23.47 -6.74
C SER A 792 17.23 22.85 -5.72
N ALA A 793 17.10 23.49 -4.55
CA ALA A 793 16.15 23.14 -3.51
C ALA A 793 15.51 24.42 -2.96
N THR A 794 14.20 24.39 -2.81
CA THR A 794 13.38 25.51 -2.30
C THR A 794 12.29 24.96 -1.38
N GLY A 795 11.58 25.85 -0.66
CA GLY A 795 10.41 25.44 0.12
C GLY A 795 9.27 24.84 -0.72
N ASN A 796 9.31 24.97 -2.05
CA ASN A 796 8.28 24.47 -2.97
C ASN A 796 8.68 23.17 -3.69
N GLY A 797 9.95 22.77 -3.61
CA GLY A 797 10.42 21.56 -4.30
C GLY A 797 11.93 21.46 -4.45
N ILE A 798 12.38 20.29 -4.92
CA ILE A 798 13.78 19.94 -5.18
C ILE A 798 13.90 19.45 -6.63
N ARG A 799 14.93 19.92 -7.32
CA ARG A 799 15.26 19.52 -8.69
C ARG A 799 16.57 18.74 -8.68
N TYR A 800 16.52 17.49 -9.11
CA TYR A 800 17.66 16.60 -9.25
C TYR A 800 18.02 16.45 -10.72
N VAL A 801 19.30 16.57 -11.04
CA VAL A 801 19.84 16.36 -12.39
C VAL A 801 20.96 15.33 -12.34
N ARG A 802 21.24 14.66 -13.45
CA ARG A 802 22.32 13.67 -13.50
C ARG A 802 23.63 14.21 -12.97
N ASN A 803 24.32 13.39 -12.18
CA ASN A 803 25.68 13.64 -11.75
C ASN A 803 26.65 13.36 -12.91
N PRO A 804 27.33 14.37 -13.48
CA PRO A 804 28.22 14.16 -14.63
C PRO A 804 29.47 13.32 -14.29
N TYR A 805 29.80 13.20 -13.00
CA TYR A 805 30.94 12.43 -12.51
C TYR A 805 30.59 10.99 -12.10
N PHE A 806 29.30 10.65 -11.99
CA PHE A 806 28.86 9.29 -11.66
C PHE A 806 29.22 8.31 -12.77
N ARG A 807 29.73 7.14 -12.39
CA ARG A 807 29.96 6.00 -13.28
C ARG A 807 29.52 4.76 -12.52
N GLU A 808 28.62 3.97 -13.11
CA GLU A 808 28.12 2.75 -12.47
C GLU A 808 29.29 1.83 -12.09
N TRP A 809 29.50 1.64 -10.78
CA TRP A 809 30.52 0.75 -10.23
C TRP A 809 29.96 -0.59 -9.73
N SER A 810 28.65 -0.64 -9.50
CA SER A 810 27.92 -1.81 -9.02
C SER A 810 26.44 -1.67 -9.43
N HIS A 811 26.00 -2.41 -10.45
CA HIS A 811 24.59 -2.41 -10.86
C HIS A 811 23.64 -2.83 -9.73
N ALA A 812 24.10 -3.72 -8.84
CA ALA A 812 23.32 -4.21 -7.73
C ALA A 812 23.19 -3.19 -6.59
N ALA A 813 24.16 -2.29 -6.39
CA ALA A 813 24.12 -1.31 -5.32
C ALA A 813 23.61 0.05 -5.79
N GLN A 814 24.18 0.54 -6.89
CA GLN A 814 23.86 1.82 -7.46
C GLN A 814 23.86 1.73 -8.99
N PRO A 815 22.74 1.28 -9.60
CA PRO A 815 22.58 1.30 -11.04
C PRO A 815 22.59 2.74 -11.55
N ASP A 816 22.89 2.90 -12.83
CA ASP A 816 22.74 4.19 -13.49
C ASP A 816 21.26 4.60 -13.61
N GLY A 817 20.97 5.87 -13.34
CA GLY A 817 19.60 6.39 -13.31
C GLY A 817 19.00 6.58 -14.71
N TYR A 818 17.69 6.42 -14.84
CA TYR A 818 16.96 6.53 -16.10
C TYR A 818 16.44 7.94 -16.41
N PRO A 819 15.76 8.69 -15.52
CA PRO A 819 15.34 10.06 -15.82
C PRO A 819 16.52 11.01 -16.08
N ASP A 820 16.35 12.01 -16.95
CA ASP A 820 17.35 13.10 -17.05
C ASP A 820 17.27 14.03 -15.85
N GLU A 821 16.05 14.23 -15.38
CA GLU A 821 15.70 15.06 -14.27
C GLU A 821 14.62 14.39 -13.43
N ILE A 822 14.72 14.57 -12.11
CA ILE A 822 13.67 14.24 -11.17
C ILE A 822 13.27 15.54 -10.48
N GLU A 823 11.98 15.85 -10.47
CA GLU A 823 11.43 17.03 -9.81
C GLU A 823 10.51 16.58 -8.68
N LEU A 824 10.87 16.91 -7.44
CA LEU A 824 10.02 16.69 -6.27
C LEU A 824 9.33 17.99 -5.90
N ARG A 825 8.00 18.02 -5.93
CA ARG A 825 7.19 19.22 -5.63
C ARG A 825 6.45 19.09 -4.30
N PHE A 826 6.37 20.20 -3.56
CA PHE A 826 5.75 20.25 -2.23
C PHE A 826 4.42 21.02 -2.19
N GLY A 827 3.67 20.85 -1.11
CA GLY A 827 2.58 21.76 -0.71
C GLY A 827 1.22 21.48 -1.35
N LEU A 828 1.05 20.35 -2.05
CA LEU A 828 -0.26 19.89 -2.50
C LEU A 828 -0.95 19.10 -1.39
N SER A 829 -2.28 19.19 -1.28
CA SER A 829 -3.02 18.23 -0.44
C SER A 829 -2.93 16.82 -1.04
N GLN A 830 -2.94 15.79 -0.21
CA GLN A 830 -2.89 14.38 -0.62
C GLN A 830 -3.93 14.08 -1.72
N ALA A 831 -5.16 14.57 -1.55
CA ALA A 831 -6.22 14.40 -2.54
C ALA A 831 -5.92 15.06 -3.89
N ARG A 832 -5.26 16.22 -3.88
CA ARG A 832 -4.84 16.91 -5.10
C ARG A 832 -3.65 16.19 -5.76
N ALA A 833 -2.69 15.71 -4.98
CA ALA A 833 -1.54 14.99 -5.51
C ALA A 833 -1.96 13.75 -6.30
N VAL A 834 -2.88 12.95 -5.77
CA VAL A 834 -3.47 11.79 -6.48
C VAL A 834 -4.12 12.21 -7.82
N ARG A 835 -4.83 13.34 -7.85
CA ARG A 835 -5.45 13.86 -9.11
C ARG A 835 -4.41 14.32 -10.13
N GLU A 836 -3.31 14.92 -9.69
CA GLU A 836 -2.22 15.31 -10.59
C GLU A 836 -1.59 14.06 -11.25
N VAL A 837 -1.44 12.97 -10.48
CA VAL A 837 -0.97 11.66 -10.99
C VAL A 837 -2.00 11.02 -11.93
N GLU A 838 -3.28 11.07 -11.56
CA GLU A 838 -4.39 10.57 -12.39
C GLU A 838 -4.38 11.21 -13.78
N GLN A 839 -4.19 12.53 -13.82
CA GLN A 839 -4.20 13.38 -15.02
C GLN A 839 -2.84 13.45 -15.75
N GLY A 840 -1.83 12.72 -15.26
CA GLY A 840 -0.50 12.63 -15.88
C GLY A 840 0.37 13.89 -15.77
N ARG A 841 -0.02 14.85 -14.91
CA ARG A 841 0.77 16.07 -14.61
C ARG A 841 1.84 15.85 -13.55
N ALA A 842 1.70 14.76 -12.80
CA ALA A 842 2.72 14.17 -11.97
C ALA A 842 2.78 12.66 -12.22
N ASP A 843 3.83 12.02 -11.74
CA ASP A 843 4.16 10.62 -12.02
C ASP A 843 3.93 9.71 -10.82
N TRP A 844 4.14 10.23 -9.61
CA TRP A 844 3.91 9.53 -8.35
C TRP A 844 3.76 10.54 -7.19
N SER A 845 3.16 10.11 -6.07
CA SER A 845 3.06 10.88 -4.84
C SER A 845 3.54 10.03 -3.67
N GLY A 846 4.39 10.58 -2.81
CA GLY A 846 4.88 9.88 -1.61
C GLY A 846 3.96 9.93 -0.41
N ASP A 847 2.76 10.49 -0.58
CA ASP A 847 1.70 10.45 0.43
C ASP A 847 0.74 9.31 0.07
N ASN A 848 0.28 8.58 1.09
CA ASN A 848 -0.59 7.41 0.92
C ASN A 848 -1.87 7.73 0.13
N ILE A 849 -2.38 6.76 -0.61
CA ILE A 849 -3.74 6.85 -1.17
C ILE A 849 -4.73 6.77 -0.01
N THR A 850 -5.67 7.71 0.08
CA THR A 850 -6.67 7.65 1.13
C THR A 850 -7.62 6.47 0.94
N ALA A 851 -8.14 5.92 2.04
CA ALA A 851 -9.14 4.86 2.03
C ALA A 851 -10.39 5.20 1.18
N GLN A 852 -10.72 6.49 1.04
CA GLN A 852 -11.84 6.99 0.25
C GLN A 852 -11.56 6.98 -1.25
N GLN A 853 -10.32 7.22 -1.67
CA GLN A 853 -9.92 7.27 -3.09
C GLN A 853 -9.67 5.88 -3.67
N LEU A 854 -9.17 4.96 -2.84
CA LEU A 854 -8.71 3.65 -3.29
C LEU A 854 -9.76 2.84 -4.08
N PRO A 855 -11.04 2.74 -3.68
CA PRO A 855 -12.04 1.97 -4.44
C PRO A 855 -12.30 2.52 -5.85
N ALA A 856 -12.24 3.84 -6.03
CA ALA A 856 -12.40 4.46 -7.35
C ALA A 856 -11.20 4.17 -8.24
N LEU A 857 -9.98 4.32 -7.71
CA LEU A 857 -8.75 4.01 -8.45
C LEU A 857 -8.64 2.52 -8.80
N GLN A 858 -9.04 1.62 -7.89
CA GLN A 858 -9.05 0.18 -8.14
C GLN A 858 -10.00 -0.21 -9.27
N ARG A 859 -11.15 0.47 -9.38
CA ARG A 859 -12.12 0.23 -10.45
C ARG A 859 -11.65 0.79 -11.80
N SER A 860 -11.11 2.01 -11.81
CA SER A 860 -10.78 2.73 -13.04
C SER A 860 -9.38 2.44 -13.58
N TYR A 861 -8.41 2.18 -12.70
CA TYR A 861 -6.98 2.11 -13.02
C TYR A 861 -6.24 0.94 -12.32
N PRO A 862 -6.76 -0.30 -12.34
CA PRO A 862 -6.16 -1.42 -11.59
C PRO A 862 -4.71 -1.71 -11.98
N GLY A 863 -4.31 -1.48 -13.24
CA GLY A 863 -2.94 -1.69 -13.73
C GLY A 863 -1.94 -0.59 -13.37
N ARG A 864 -2.39 0.51 -12.75
CA ARG A 864 -1.55 1.64 -12.28
C ARG A 864 -1.38 1.65 -10.76
N LEU A 865 -1.97 0.67 -10.08
CA LEU A 865 -1.87 0.49 -8.64
C LEU A 865 -0.90 -0.64 -8.33
N HIS A 866 0.07 -0.35 -7.47
CA HIS A 866 1.13 -1.30 -7.12
C HIS A 866 1.20 -1.45 -5.61
N GLY A 867 0.82 -2.63 -5.12
CA GLY A 867 0.85 -2.95 -3.70
C GLY A 867 2.22 -3.49 -3.26
N PHE A 868 2.68 -3.06 -2.10
CA PHE A 868 3.86 -3.59 -1.43
C PHE A 868 3.65 -3.64 0.09
N SER A 869 4.39 -4.51 0.77
CA SER A 869 4.34 -4.62 2.23
C SER A 869 5.39 -3.72 2.87
N ILE A 870 4.99 -3.06 3.96
CA ILE A 870 5.91 -2.32 4.82
C ILE A 870 6.05 -3.16 6.09
N PRO A 871 7.28 -3.50 6.54
CA PRO A 871 7.48 -4.31 7.74
C PRO A 871 7.24 -3.50 9.03
N THR A 872 6.06 -2.90 9.15
CA THR A 872 5.63 -2.05 10.27
C THR A 872 4.41 -2.65 10.95
N THR A 873 4.43 -2.65 12.27
CA THR A 873 3.30 -3.03 13.11
C THR A 873 2.82 -1.81 13.88
N ASP A 874 1.51 -1.55 13.78
CA ASP A 874 0.82 -0.54 14.57
C ASP A 874 0.27 -1.15 15.85
N PHE A 875 0.44 -0.47 16.98
CA PHE A 875 0.07 -0.97 18.30
C PHE A 875 -0.34 0.13 19.28
N PHE A 876 -1.04 -0.26 20.34
CA PHE A 876 -1.09 0.53 21.57
C PHE A 876 0.00 0.08 22.52
N LYS A 877 0.92 0.99 22.85
CA LYS A 877 1.87 0.85 23.95
C LYS A 877 1.11 0.91 25.27
N LEU A 878 1.40 -0.02 26.17
CA LEU A 878 0.78 -0.11 27.49
C LEU A 878 1.85 0.14 28.55
N ASN A 879 1.60 1.07 29.48
CA ASN A 879 2.52 1.28 30.60
C ASN A 879 2.24 0.23 31.70
N THR A 880 3.13 -0.74 31.82
CA THR A 880 2.95 -1.90 32.68
C THR A 880 3.32 -1.65 34.15
N SER A 881 3.71 -0.42 34.50
CA SER A 881 3.87 -0.01 35.90
C SER A 881 2.71 0.86 36.42
N LEU A 882 1.76 1.23 35.55
CA LEU A 882 0.63 2.09 35.94
C LEU A 882 -0.71 1.35 35.94
N PRO A 883 -1.59 1.62 36.92
CA PRO A 883 -2.96 1.12 36.88
C PRO A 883 -3.72 1.68 35.67
N PRO A 884 -4.62 0.90 35.03
CA PRO A 884 -4.94 -0.50 35.32
C PRO A 884 -4.07 -1.51 34.54
N PHE A 885 -3.08 -1.06 33.76
CA PHE A 885 -2.28 -1.89 32.85
C PHE A 885 -1.10 -2.62 33.53
N ASP A 886 -0.80 -2.30 34.78
CA ASP A 886 0.06 -3.11 35.65
C ASP A 886 -0.47 -4.55 35.85
N ASP A 887 -1.78 -4.76 35.74
CA ASP A 887 -2.38 -6.09 35.75
C ASP A 887 -2.47 -6.72 34.34
N VAL A 888 -1.81 -7.87 34.15
CA VAL A 888 -1.80 -8.60 32.88
C VAL A 888 -3.20 -9.00 32.40
N ARG A 889 -4.16 -9.24 33.31
CA ARG A 889 -5.54 -9.58 32.94
C ARG A 889 -6.22 -8.41 32.24
N VAL A 890 -5.93 -7.18 32.63
CA VAL A 890 -6.46 -5.97 31.98
C VAL A 890 -5.84 -5.78 30.61
N ARG A 891 -4.52 -5.97 30.47
CA ARG A 891 -3.84 -5.90 29.16
C ARG A 891 -4.36 -6.97 28.19
N ARG A 892 -4.57 -8.19 28.68
CA ARG A 892 -5.21 -9.27 27.91
C ARG A 892 -6.66 -8.94 27.56
N ALA A 893 -7.42 -8.34 28.48
CA ALA A 893 -8.80 -7.94 28.23
C ALA A 893 -8.88 -6.91 27.09
N LEU A 894 -8.03 -5.89 27.10
CA LEU A 894 -7.96 -4.92 25.99
C LEU A 894 -7.65 -5.62 24.67
N ASN A 895 -6.65 -6.51 24.66
CA ASN A 895 -6.29 -7.29 23.48
C ASN A 895 -7.44 -8.13 22.93
N PHE A 896 -8.23 -8.80 23.78
CA PHE A 896 -9.43 -9.53 23.35
C PHE A 896 -10.55 -8.61 22.86
N ALA A 897 -10.68 -7.41 23.42
CA ALA A 897 -11.78 -6.49 23.12
C ALA A 897 -11.58 -5.68 21.82
N LEU A 898 -10.34 -5.46 21.38
CA LEU A 898 -10.05 -4.71 20.15
C LEU A 898 -10.53 -5.46 18.90
N ASP A 899 -11.42 -4.82 18.15
CA ASP A 899 -11.83 -5.22 16.80
C ASP A 899 -10.79 -4.75 15.78
N ARG A 900 -9.79 -5.59 15.54
CA ARG A 900 -8.70 -5.30 14.61
C ARG A 900 -9.18 -5.25 13.15
N GLY A 901 -10.22 -5.98 12.80
CA GLY A 901 -10.86 -5.88 11.49
C GLY A 901 -11.50 -4.51 11.28
N ARG A 902 -12.13 -3.94 12.32
CA ARG A 902 -12.63 -2.57 12.29
C ARG A 902 -11.52 -1.54 12.17
N ILE A 903 -10.41 -1.72 12.90
CA ILE A 903 -9.24 -0.85 12.77
C ILE A 903 -8.70 -0.92 11.33
N ALA A 904 -8.46 -2.11 10.78
CA ALA A 904 -8.00 -2.27 9.40
C ALA A 904 -8.92 -1.57 8.37
N ARG A 905 -10.24 -1.60 8.55
CA ARG A 905 -11.18 -0.84 7.69
C ARG A 905 -10.99 0.68 7.77
N MET A 906 -10.61 1.21 8.93
CA MET A 906 -10.30 2.65 9.06
C MET A 906 -9.05 3.05 8.24
N TYR A 907 -8.16 2.10 7.94
CA TYR A 907 -6.98 2.30 7.08
C TYR A 907 -7.25 2.01 5.59
N GLY A 908 -8.45 1.56 5.21
CA GLY A 908 -8.78 1.17 3.83
C GLY A 908 -8.90 -0.34 3.59
N GLY A 909 -8.98 -1.13 4.66
CA GLY A 909 -9.26 -2.56 4.60
C GLY A 909 -8.02 -3.41 4.29
N SER A 910 -8.23 -4.66 3.88
CA SER A 910 -7.16 -5.66 3.67
C SER A 910 -6.15 -5.28 2.59
N ALA A 911 -6.44 -4.25 1.79
CA ALA A 911 -5.54 -3.71 0.78
C ALA A 911 -4.40 -2.89 1.41
N LEU A 912 -4.65 -2.23 2.55
CA LEU A 912 -3.72 -1.31 3.21
C LEU A 912 -3.39 -1.73 4.67
N ALA A 913 -4.12 -2.67 5.25
CA ALA A 913 -3.91 -3.09 6.62
C ALA A 913 -4.35 -4.54 6.87
N MET A 914 -3.51 -5.33 7.56
CA MET A 914 -3.84 -6.69 7.98
C MET A 914 -3.97 -6.79 9.51
N PRO A 915 -5.06 -7.33 10.07
CA PRO A 915 -5.18 -7.57 11.52
C PRO A 915 -4.04 -8.45 12.08
N THR A 916 -3.39 -8.00 13.14
CA THR A 916 -2.28 -8.73 13.79
C THR A 916 -2.38 -8.73 15.32
N CYS A 917 -1.82 -9.77 15.94
CA CYS A 917 -1.72 -9.90 17.39
C CYS A 917 -0.27 -9.91 17.86
N GLN A 918 0.69 -9.79 16.94
CA GLN A 918 2.12 -9.98 17.16
C GLN A 918 2.87 -8.65 17.16
N ILE A 919 4.10 -8.68 17.64
CA ILE A 919 5.00 -7.53 17.64
C ILE A 919 5.78 -7.51 16.31
N LEU A 920 6.27 -8.67 15.87
CA LEU A 920 6.93 -8.78 14.57
C LEU A 920 5.88 -8.84 13.45
N PRO A 921 6.03 -8.04 12.37
CA PRO A 921 5.21 -8.16 11.16
C PRO A 921 5.73 -9.26 10.21
N PRO A 922 4.91 -9.72 9.25
CA PRO A 922 5.35 -10.60 8.18
C PRO A 922 6.57 -10.06 7.42
N GLY A 923 7.50 -10.95 7.06
CA GLY A 923 8.73 -10.59 6.34
C GLY A 923 9.93 -10.31 7.25
N VAL A 924 9.70 -10.04 8.53
CA VAL A 924 10.75 -9.86 9.55
C VAL A 924 11.22 -11.22 10.09
N ALA A 925 12.53 -11.40 10.28
CA ALA A 925 13.08 -12.67 10.74
C ALA A 925 12.54 -13.04 12.14
N GLY A 926 12.14 -14.29 12.32
CA GLY A 926 11.49 -14.74 13.55
C GLY A 926 9.97 -14.51 13.61
N TYR A 927 9.37 -13.86 12.61
CA TYR A 927 7.91 -13.86 12.49
C TYR A 927 7.38 -15.29 12.35
N ARG A 928 6.42 -15.67 13.21
CA ARG A 928 5.66 -16.92 13.11
C ARG A 928 4.22 -16.65 13.48
N ARG A 929 3.31 -16.75 12.51
CA ARG A 929 1.90 -16.38 12.68
C ARG A 929 1.30 -16.95 13.99
N TYR A 930 0.89 -16.06 14.87
CA TYR A 930 0.39 -16.38 16.19
C TYR A 930 -0.61 -15.32 16.67
N CYS A 931 -1.84 -15.72 16.95
CA CYS A 931 -2.81 -14.82 17.59
C CYS A 931 -3.62 -15.54 18.67
N PRO A 932 -3.26 -15.38 19.96
CA PRO A 932 -4.05 -15.92 21.07
C PRO A 932 -5.25 -15.02 21.42
N TYR A 933 -5.23 -13.74 21.02
CA TYR A 933 -6.24 -12.74 21.35
C TYR A 933 -7.34 -12.64 20.29
N THR A 934 -8.05 -13.74 20.09
CA THR A 934 -9.14 -13.82 19.11
C THR A 934 -10.29 -14.68 19.60
N ARG A 935 -11.48 -14.46 19.03
CA ARG A 935 -12.71 -15.17 19.37
C ARG A 935 -12.62 -16.68 19.14
N ASN A 936 -12.10 -17.10 17.99
CA ASN A 936 -11.96 -18.50 17.61
C ASN A 936 -10.49 -18.84 17.33
N PRO A 937 -9.69 -19.20 18.36
CA PRO A 937 -8.31 -19.62 18.17
C PRO A 937 -8.24 -20.85 17.27
N SER A 938 -7.30 -20.85 16.32
CA SER A 938 -7.06 -21.99 15.44
C SER A 938 -5.56 -22.23 15.29
N SER A 939 -5.18 -23.42 14.80
CA SER A 939 -3.79 -23.75 14.47
C SER A 939 -3.19 -22.83 13.40
N THR A 940 -4.02 -22.10 12.64
CA THR A 940 -3.56 -21.13 11.64
C THR A 940 -3.06 -19.83 12.24
N GLY A 941 -3.29 -19.56 13.53
CA GLY A 941 -2.87 -18.32 14.19
C GLY A 941 -3.53 -17.04 13.64
N ARG A 942 -4.61 -17.15 12.84
CA ARG A 942 -5.33 -16.00 12.29
C ARG A 942 -6.28 -15.36 13.30
N TRP A 943 -6.34 -14.04 13.30
CA TRP A 943 -7.39 -13.30 14.00
C TRP A 943 -8.73 -13.46 13.27
N SER A 944 -9.78 -13.76 14.04
CA SER A 944 -11.14 -14.08 13.56
C SER A 944 -12.23 -13.14 14.12
N GLY A 945 -11.88 -12.24 15.05
CA GLY A 945 -12.84 -11.38 15.72
C GLY A 945 -12.47 -11.07 17.18
N PRO A 946 -13.05 -10.01 17.77
CA PRO A 946 -12.91 -9.69 19.18
C PRO A 946 -13.75 -10.63 20.06
N ASP A 947 -13.35 -10.80 21.32
CA ASP A 947 -14.07 -11.53 22.37
C ASP A 947 -14.32 -10.61 23.58
N LEU A 948 -15.31 -9.73 23.43
CA LEU A 948 -15.68 -8.77 24.47
C LEU A 948 -16.21 -9.45 25.74
N ALA A 949 -16.83 -10.63 25.62
CA ALA A 949 -17.34 -11.37 26.76
C ALA A 949 -16.20 -11.90 27.63
N ARG A 950 -15.16 -12.47 27.03
CA ARG A 950 -13.94 -12.89 27.73
C ARG A 950 -13.19 -11.69 28.31
N ALA A 951 -13.10 -10.60 27.56
CA ALA A 951 -12.47 -9.37 28.04
C ALA A 951 -13.15 -8.84 29.32
N ARG A 952 -14.48 -8.77 29.36
CA ARG A 952 -15.23 -8.35 30.56
C ARG A 952 -15.00 -9.27 31.75
N ARG A 953 -14.92 -10.59 31.54
CA ARG A 953 -14.58 -11.53 32.62
C ARG A 953 -13.19 -11.29 33.19
N LEU A 954 -12.21 -10.99 32.34
CA LEU A 954 -10.85 -10.67 32.76
C LEU A 954 -10.77 -9.35 33.55
N VAL A 955 -11.53 -8.32 33.15
CA VAL A 955 -11.63 -7.05 33.89
C VAL A 955 -12.31 -7.24 35.24
N ALA A 956 -13.41 -8.00 35.29
CA ALA A 956 -14.07 -8.31 36.55
C ALA A 956 -13.12 -9.06 37.51
N ALA A 957 -12.35 -10.02 36.98
CA ALA A 957 -11.38 -10.79 37.77
C ALA A 957 -10.15 -9.98 38.20
N SER A 958 -9.81 -8.88 37.52
CA SER A 958 -8.68 -8.03 37.91
C SER A 958 -8.99 -7.13 39.11
N GLY A 959 -10.28 -6.85 39.37
CA GLY A 959 -10.70 -5.89 40.38
C GLY A 959 -10.30 -4.44 40.08
N ARG A 960 -9.84 -4.13 38.86
CA ARG A 960 -9.40 -2.78 38.45
C ARG A 960 -10.50 -1.94 37.78
N HIS A 961 -11.72 -2.45 37.73
CA HIS A 961 -12.88 -1.76 37.13
C HIS A 961 -13.03 -0.33 37.68
N GLY A 962 -13.43 0.63 36.83
CA GLY A 962 -13.62 2.03 37.25
C GLY A 962 -12.34 2.88 37.30
N THR A 963 -11.15 2.28 37.14
CA THR A 963 -9.89 3.05 37.06
C THR A 963 -9.92 4.00 35.85
N PRO A 964 -9.69 5.32 36.02
CA PRO A 964 -9.62 6.24 34.90
C PRO A 964 -8.44 5.91 33.96
N VAL A 965 -8.69 6.00 32.65
CA VAL A 965 -7.67 5.78 31.61
C VAL A 965 -7.63 6.99 30.67
N THR A 966 -6.44 7.44 30.30
CA THR A 966 -6.26 8.37 29.18
C THR A 966 -5.63 7.65 28.00
N VAL A 967 -6.30 7.70 26.84
CA VAL A 967 -5.78 7.20 25.57
C VAL A 967 -5.09 8.35 24.87
N TRP A 968 -3.77 8.23 24.72
CA TRP A 968 -2.96 9.20 24.01
C TRP A 968 -2.80 8.80 22.55
N GLY A 969 -2.64 9.82 21.71
CA GLY A 969 -2.29 9.66 20.30
C GLY A 969 -1.82 10.98 19.74
N TRP A 970 -1.58 10.98 18.44
CA TRP A 970 -0.95 12.09 17.75
C TRP A 970 -1.99 12.94 17.00
N THR A 971 -1.74 14.24 16.86
CA THR A 971 -2.55 15.12 15.99
C THR A 971 -2.07 15.05 14.54
N ASP A 972 -0.77 14.92 14.35
CA ASP A 972 -0.03 15.11 13.09
C ASP A 972 0.64 13.82 12.57
N ASP A 973 0.28 12.65 13.11
CA ASP A 973 0.81 11.37 12.64
C ASP A 973 0.19 11.00 11.27
N PRO A 974 1.02 10.78 10.23
CA PRO A 974 0.55 10.48 8.89
C PRO A 974 0.08 9.03 8.73
N THR A 975 0.39 8.15 9.69
CA THR A 975 0.12 6.71 9.66
C THR A 975 -1.09 6.34 10.53
N ILE A 976 -1.17 6.83 11.78
CA ILE A 976 -2.23 6.47 12.73
C ILE A 976 -3.29 7.55 12.85
N SER A 977 -4.48 7.29 12.28
CA SER A 977 -5.60 8.23 12.35
C SER A 977 -6.12 8.46 13.78
N PRO A 978 -6.47 9.71 14.16
CA PRO A 978 -7.18 10.02 15.42
C PRO A 978 -8.49 9.22 15.62
N ALA A 979 -9.10 8.69 14.54
CA ALA A 979 -10.26 7.82 14.63
C ALA A 979 -9.97 6.50 15.39
N VAL A 980 -8.77 5.94 15.22
CA VAL A 980 -8.30 4.72 15.89
C VAL A 980 -8.17 4.97 17.40
N ILE A 981 -7.63 6.13 17.77
CA ILE A 981 -7.48 6.57 19.17
C ILE A 981 -8.84 6.69 19.85
N ARG A 982 -9.80 7.36 19.19
CA ARG A 982 -11.18 7.49 19.68
C ARG A 982 -11.91 6.15 19.77
N TYR A 983 -11.64 5.23 18.85
CA TYR A 983 -12.17 3.87 18.89
C TYR A 983 -11.67 3.10 20.11
N ALA A 984 -10.37 3.11 20.39
CA ALA A 984 -9.82 2.46 21.58
C ALA A 984 -10.41 3.02 22.88
N ALA A 985 -10.62 4.33 22.96
CA ALA A 985 -11.31 4.93 24.10
C ALA A 985 -12.75 4.43 24.27
N THR A 986 -13.43 4.10 23.17
CA THR A 986 -14.77 3.51 23.21
C THR A 986 -14.73 2.06 23.71
N VAL A 987 -13.75 1.28 23.28
CA VAL A 987 -13.53 -0.10 23.78
C VAL A 987 -13.26 -0.10 25.28
N LEU A 988 -12.40 0.78 25.79
CA LEU A 988 -12.12 0.90 27.22
C LEU A 988 -13.36 1.28 28.04
N ARG A 989 -14.20 2.19 27.54
CA ARG A 989 -15.50 2.49 28.17
C ARG A 989 -16.42 1.28 28.21
N GLN A 990 -16.48 0.46 27.16
CA GLN A 990 -17.26 -0.78 27.13
C GLN A 990 -16.75 -1.86 28.09
N LEU A 991 -15.49 -1.77 28.49
CA LEU A 991 -14.86 -2.60 29.52
C LEU A 991 -15.04 -2.05 30.94
N GLY A 992 -15.66 -0.88 31.10
CA GLY A 992 -15.95 -0.27 32.41
C GLY A 992 -14.86 0.67 32.93
N TYR A 993 -14.00 1.19 32.05
CA TYR A 993 -13.00 2.20 32.41
C TYR A 993 -13.46 3.60 31.98
N PRO A 994 -13.61 4.57 32.91
CA PRO A 994 -13.80 5.97 32.57
C PRO A 994 -12.62 6.46 31.71
N THR A 995 -12.88 6.86 30.47
CA THR A 995 -11.80 7.08 29.49
C THR A 995 -11.82 8.47 28.86
N LYS A 996 -10.67 9.14 28.84
CA LYS A 996 -10.40 10.40 28.13
C LYS A 996 -9.49 10.15 26.92
N VAL A 997 -9.58 11.02 25.91
CA VAL A 997 -8.66 11.04 24.76
C VAL A 997 -7.80 12.30 24.84
N ARG A 998 -6.50 12.17 24.61
CA ARG A 998 -5.56 13.30 24.52
C ARG A 998 -4.74 13.15 23.24
N LEU A 999 -4.91 14.09 22.32
CA LEU A 999 -4.13 14.15 21.09
C LEU A 999 -3.07 15.24 21.24
N VAL A 1000 -1.83 14.95 20.85
CA VAL A 1000 -0.70 15.88 20.93
C VAL A 1000 0.11 15.83 19.63
N PRO A 1001 0.82 16.90 19.23
CA PRO A 1001 1.78 16.82 18.12
C PRO A 1001 2.93 15.85 18.44
N HIS A 1002 3.53 15.22 17.44
CA HIS A 1002 4.67 14.30 17.59
C HIS A 1002 5.82 14.92 18.38
N ALA A 1003 6.14 16.19 18.10
CA ALA A 1003 7.18 16.95 18.79
C ALA A 1003 6.97 17.08 20.32
N TYR A 1004 5.75 16.89 20.82
CA TYR A 1004 5.42 17.03 22.25
C TYR A 1004 6.16 16.05 23.15
N LEU A 1005 6.40 14.82 22.68
CA LEU A 1005 7.13 13.80 23.45
C LEU A 1005 8.63 13.75 23.14
N GLY A 1006 9.09 14.47 22.11
CA GLY A 1006 10.51 14.64 21.76
C GLY A 1006 11.24 15.74 22.55
N GLU A 1007 10.53 16.55 23.34
CA GLU A 1007 11.17 17.53 24.22
C GLU A 1007 12.00 16.84 25.31
N PRO A 1008 13.18 17.37 25.73
CA PRO A 1008 14.11 16.69 26.65
C PRO A 1008 13.52 16.26 28.01
N ARG A 1009 12.33 16.76 28.39
CA ARG A 1009 11.56 16.33 29.58
C ARG A 1009 10.06 16.56 29.38
N PRO A 1010 9.31 15.63 28.76
CA PRO A 1010 7.86 15.70 28.80
C PRO A 1010 7.44 15.36 30.23
N ARG A 1011 6.92 16.33 30.98
CA ARG A 1011 6.53 16.15 32.41
C ARG A 1011 5.59 14.95 32.63
N ASP A 1012 4.87 14.56 31.58
CA ASP A 1012 3.81 13.56 31.61
C ASP A 1012 4.26 12.18 31.09
N ALA A 1013 5.45 12.00 30.49
CA ALA A 1013 5.82 10.75 29.78
C ALA A 1013 5.69 9.49 30.66
N SER A 1014 6.16 9.57 31.91
CA SER A 1014 6.05 8.49 32.90
C SER A 1014 4.63 8.27 33.44
N THR A 1015 3.67 9.16 33.11
CA THR A 1015 2.26 9.08 33.52
C THR A 1015 1.33 8.60 32.39
N ILE A 1016 1.86 8.44 31.18
CA ILE A 1016 1.10 7.92 30.04
C ILE A 1016 0.80 6.45 30.27
N GLN A 1017 -0.49 6.14 30.47
CA GLN A 1017 -0.97 4.76 30.67
C GLN A 1017 -1.02 3.99 29.34
N LEU A 1018 -1.42 4.66 28.26
CA LEU A 1018 -1.63 4.08 26.93
C LEU A 1018 -1.44 5.14 25.83
N ILE A 1019 -0.67 4.81 24.79
CA ILE A 1019 -0.45 5.65 23.60
C ILE A 1019 -0.36 4.78 22.34
N ALA A 1020 -0.87 5.27 21.20
CA ALA A 1020 -0.69 4.60 19.91
C ALA A 1020 0.69 4.91 19.30
N ALA A 1021 1.29 3.92 18.66
CA ALA A 1021 2.54 4.06 17.92
C ALA A 1021 2.62 3.00 16.82
N GLY A 1022 3.41 3.29 15.79
CA GLY A 1022 3.84 2.34 14.76
C GLY A 1022 5.35 2.15 14.82
N TRP A 1023 5.84 0.94 14.53
CA TRP A 1023 7.27 0.67 14.47
C TRP A 1023 7.59 -0.39 13.42
N GLY A 1024 8.64 -0.17 12.65
CA GLY A 1024 9.16 -1.11 11.66
C GLY A 1024 10.69 -1.13 11.71
N ASP A 1025 11.28 -2.32 11.90
CA ASP A 1025 12.71 -2.50 12.11
C ASP A 1025 13.10 -3.99 11.93
N THR A 1026 14.39 -4.30 12.12
CA THR A 1026 14.90 -5.64 12.37
C THR A 1026 14.32 -6.24 13.67
N PRO A 1027 14.38 -7.57 13.87
CA PRO A 1027 13.89 -8.18 15.11
C PRO A 1027 14.59 -7.61 16.36
N PHE A 1028 15.90 -7.39 16.28
CA PHE A 1028 16.66 -6.80 17.37
C PHE A 1028 16.19 -5.39 17.67
N GLY A 1029 15.99 -4.55 16.64
CA GLY A 1029 15.47 -3.19 16.78
C GLY A 1029 14.08 -3.15 17.43
N PHE A 1030 13.15 -4.01 17.01
CA PHE A 1030 11.84 -4.17 17.67
C PHE A 1030 11.99 -4.46 19.16
N PHE A 1031 12.79 -5.46 19.52
CA PHE A 1031 12.84 -5.93 20.91
C PHE A 1031 13.72 -5.06 21.82
N LYS A 1032 14.90 -4.64 21.35
CA LYS A 1032 15.82 -3.78 22.09
C LYS A 1032 15.20 -2.43 22.40
N THR A 1033 14.59 -1.79 21.40
CA THR A 1033 14.09 -0.41 21.54
C THR A 1033 12.94 -0.32 22.52
N TRP A 1034 12.08 -1.34 22.56
CA TRP A 1034 10.79 -1.26 23.27
C TRP A 1034 10.67 -2.15 24.50
N PHE A 1035 11.44 -3.23 24.61
CA PHE A 1035 11.28 -4.23 25.67
C PHE A 1035 12.56 -4.53 26.44
N ALA A 1036 13.72 -4.06 26.00
CA ALA A 1036 14.93 -4.15 26.81
C ALA A 1036 14.88 -3.14 27.96
N CYS A 1037 15.42 -3.46 29.13
CA CYS A 1037 15.37 -2.55 30.29
C CYS A 1037 16.10 -1.21 30.08
N THR A 1038 16.99 -1.12 29.08
CA THR A 1038 17.74 0.09 28.72
C THR A 1038 17.36 0.63 27.32
N GLY A 1039 16.24 0.18 26.75
CA GLY A 1039 15.80 0.61 25.42
C GLY A 1039 15.29 2.06 25.39
N ALA A 1040 15.45 2.73 24.26
CA ALA A 1040 15.15 4.16 24.11
C ALA A 1040 13.66 4.51 24.32
N ASN A 1041 12.73 3.59 24.05
CA ASN A 1041 11.28 3.84 24.12
C ASN A 1041 10.60 3.10 25.30
N THR A 1042 11.37 2.74 26.33
CA THR A 1042 10.93 1.87 27.43
C THR A 1042 10.18 2.57 28.56
N ASP A 1043 9.77 3.84 28.39
CA ASP A 1043 8.94 4.59 29.35
C ASP A 1043 7.59 3.92 29.68
N GLY A 1044 7.20 2.85 28.97
CA GLY A 1044 6.09 1.96 29.33
C GLY A 1044 6.43 0.95 30.44
N ALA A 1045 7.64 1.02 30.99
CA ALA A 1045 8.11 0.29 32.16
C ALA A 1045 7.94 -1.24 32.08
N PHE A 1046 8.06 -1.83 30.88
CA PHE A 1046 8.17 -3.27 30.71
C PHE A 1046 9.65 -3.67 30.77
N CYS A 1047 10.16 -3.93 31.97
CA CYS A 1047 11.53 -4.40 32.18
C CYS A 1047 11.50 -5.79 32.84
N ASP A 1048 11.96 -6.81 32.12
CA ASP A 1048 12.17 -8.16 32.64
C ASP A 1048 13.60 -8.61 32.27
N PRO A 1049 14.47 -8.86 33.27
CA PRO A 1049 15.84 -9.34 33.03
C PRO A 1049 15.93 -10.61 32.18
N ARG A 1050 14.89 -11.45 32.17
CA ARG A 1050 14.82 -12.64 31.31
C ARG A 1050 14.61 -12.29 29.84
N ILE A 1051 13.82 -11.25 29.57
CA ILE A 1051 13.62 -10.71 28.22
C ILE A 1051 14.91 -10.07 27.72
N ASP A 1052 15.60 -9.29 28.56
CA ASP A 1052 16.94 -8.76 28.24
C ASP A 1052 17.94 -9.86 27.89
N ALA A 1053 17.98 -10.94 28.69
CA ALA A 1053 18.85 -12.08 28.43
C ALA A 1053 18.48 -12.81 27.13
N ALA A 1054 17.18 -12.93 26.82
CA ALA A 1054 16.71 -13.54 25.58
C ALA A 1054 17.08 -12.69 24.35
N ILE A 1055 16.94 -11.36 24.43
CA ILE A 1055 17.35 -10.42 23.37
C ILE A 1055 18.86 -10.56 23.11
N LYS A 1056 19.69 -10.51 24.17
CA LYS A 1056 21.15 -10.65 24.05
C LYS A 1056 21.55 -12.00 23.46
N ARG A 1057 20.88 -13.09 23.88
CA ARG A 1057 21.14 -14.43 23.34
C ARG A 1057 20.77 -14.52 21.86
N ALA A 1058 19.58 -14.07 21.48
CA ALA A 1058 19.13 -14.12 20.09
C ALA A 1058 20.04 -13.26 19.19
N GLN A 1059 20.47 -12.09 19.67
CA GLN A 1059 21.44 -11.25 18.96
C GLN A 1059 22.80 -11.95 18.81
N ALA A 1060 23.36 -12.51 19.88
CA ALA A 1060 24.63 -13.23 19.79
C ALA A 1060 24.57 -14.44 18.83
N LEU A 1061 23.41 -15.09 18.72
CA LEU A 1061 23.19 -16.16 17.75
C LEU A 1061 23.15 -15.65 16.30
N LYS A 1062 22.74 -14.40 16.02
CA LYS A 1062 22.61 -13.91 14.63
C LYS A 1062 23.92 -14.04 13.85
N ALA A 1063 25.06 -13.78 14.49
CA ALA A 1063 26.38 -13.86 13.84
C ALA A 1063 26.86 -15.28 13.52
N THR A 1064 26.42 -16.28 14.29
CA THR A 1064 26.97 -17.66 14.23
C THR A 1064 25.96 -18.70 13.75
N ASN A 1065 24.67 -18.45 14.00
CA ASN A 1065 23.55 -19.32 13.64
C ASN A 1065 22.27 -18.47 13.46
N PRO A 1066 22.11 -17.81 12.29
CA PRO A 1066 20.94 -16.96 11.99
C PRO A 1066 19.59 -17.67 12.16
N ARG A 1067 19.54 -18.98 11.94
CA ARG A 1067 18.33 -19.79 12.13
C ARG A 1067 17.96 -19.92 13.61
N ALA A 1068 18.93 -20.28 14.45
CA ALA A 1068 18.71 -20.32 15.90
C ALA A 1068 18.36 -18.93 16.46
N ALA A 1069 18.92 -17.87 15.88
CA ALA A 1069 18.51 -16.50 16.19
C ALA A 1069 17.04 -16.25 15.82
N ALA A 1070 16.60 -16.61 14.60
CA ALA A 1070 15.21 -16.49 14.18
C ALA A 1070 14.24 -17.33 15.03
N ASP A 1071 14.62 -18.55 15.43
CA ASP A 1071 13.86 -19.37 16.38
C ASP A 1071 13.75 -18.67 17.76
N ALA A 1072 14.85 -18.10 18.25
CA ALA A 1072 14.86 -17.37 19.52
C ALA A 1072 14.02 -16.08 19.44
N TRP A 1073 14.05 -15.36 18.31
CA TRP A 1073 13.19 -14.20 18.08
C TRP A 1073 11.71 -14.58 18.03
N ALA A 1074 11.36 -15.69 17.38
CA ALA A 1074 9.99 -16.18 17.32
C ALA A 1074 9.45 -16.57 18.70
N GLU A 1075 10.28 -17.22 19.51
CA GLU A 1075 9.92 -17.57 20.88
C GLU A 1075 9.75 -16.31 21.74
N LEU A 1076 10.63 -15.32 21.58
CA LEU A 1076 10.53 -14.04 22.29
C LEU A 1076 9.26 -13.27 21.93
N ASP A 1077 8.93 -13.15 20.63
CA ASP A 1077 7.69 -12.55 20.15
C ASP A 1077 6.48 -13.21 20.81
N ARG A 1078 6.42 -14.54 20.76
CA ARG A 1078 5.33 -15.32 21.37
C ARG A 1078 5.19 -15.05 22.87
N GLN A 1079 6.31 -15.02 23.61
CA GLN A 1079 6.31 -14.74 25.05
C GLN A 1079 5.77 -13.33 25.36
N LEU A 1080 6.17 -12.32 24.60
CA LEU A 1080 5.71 -10.94 24.79
C LEU A 1080 4.23 -10.78 24.43
N VAL A 1081 3.79 -11.44 23.35
CA VAL A 1081 2.37 -11.53 22.97
C VAL A 1081 1.57 -12.18 24.10
N ASP A 1082 1.99 -13.33 24.63
CA ASP A 1082 1.27 -14.03 25.71
C ASP A 1082 1.19 -13.22 27.01
N ARG A 1083 2.16 -12.31 27.24
CA ARG A 1083 2.19 -11.38 28.37
C ARG A 1083 1.41 -10.09 28.12
N ALA A 1084 0.84 -9.92 26.93
CA ALA A 1084 0.17 -8.73 26.46
C ALA A 1084 1.02 -7.48 26.74
N ALA A 1085 2.30 -7.53 26.36
CA ALA A 1085 3.23 -6.42 26.55
C ALA A 1085 2.77 -5.18 25.75
N TRP A 1086 2.24 -5.42 24.54
CA TRP A 1086 1.51 -4.45 23.73
C TRP A 1086 0.07 -4.91 23.49
N ALA A 1087 -0.72 -4.01 22.90
CA ALA A 1087 -1.90 -4.38 22.14
C ALA A 1087 -1.71 -4.06 20.65
N PRO A 1088 -1.10 -4.98 19.86
CA PRO A 1088 -0.96 -4.82 18.41
C PRO A 1088 -2.30 -4.71 17.71
N MET A 1089 -2.36 -3.93 16.62
CA MET A 1089 -3.57 -3.60 15.90
C MET A 1089 -3.56 -4.21 14.50
N ILE A 1090 -2.61 -3.77 13.67
CA ILE A 1090 -2.48 -4.15 12.26
C ILE A 1090 -0.99 -4.22 11.85
N ASP A 1091 -0.71 -4.95 10.79
CA ASP A 1091 0.49 -4.82 9.97
C ASP A 1091 0.16 -3.97 8.73
N GLU A 1092 1.02 -3.01 8.40
CA GLU A 1092 0.78 -2.03 7.32
C GLU A 1092 1.10 -2.56 5.92
N HIS A 1093 0.25 -2.18 4.96
CA HIS A 1093 0.48 -2.38 3.53
C HIS A 1093 0.36 -1.03 2.83
N ALA A 1094 1.19 -0.81 1.80
CA ALA A 1094 1.12 0.39 0.98
C ALA A 1094 0.71 0.05 -0.45
N ILE A 1095 0.07 1.04 -1.08
CA ILE A 1095 -0.29 0.99 -2.49
C ILE A 1095 0.16 2.30 -3.12
N ASP A 1096 1.06 2.18 -4.09
CA ASP A 1096 1.43 3.29 -4.96
C ASP A 1096 0.45 3.40 -6.12
N PHE A 1097 0.12 4.63 -6.47
CA PHE A 1097 -0.57 4.97 -7.72
C PHE A 1097 0.39 5.77 -8.59
N VAL A 1098 0.62 5.29 -9.81
CA VAL A 1098 1.54 5.93 -10.76
C VAL A 1098 0.83 6.47 -11.99
N SER A 1099 1.45 7.42 -12.69
CA SER A 1099 0.92 7.95 -13.96
C SER A 1099 0.96 6.90 -15.07
N ALA A 1100 0.19 7.11 -16.14
CA ALA A 1100 0.28 6.25 -17.32
C ALA A 1100 1.61 6.39 -18.08
N ARG A 1101 2.40 7.44 -17.78
CA ARG A 1101 3.74 7.66 -18.33
C ARG A 1101 4.79 6.82 -17.62
N VAL A 1102 4.52 6.40 -16.38
CA VAL A 1102 5.48 5.64 -15.58
C VAL A 1102 5.51 4.19 -16.05
N HIS A 1103 6.73 3.73 -16.27
CA HIS A 1103 7.05 2.34 -16.55
C HIS A 1103 8.14 1.87 -15.60
N ASN A 1104 8.33 0.54 -15.52
CA ASN A 1104 9.30 -0.10 -14.62
C ASN A 1104 9.13 0.22 -13.15
N TYR A 1105 7.88 0.30 -12.71
CA TYR A 1105 7.62 0.44 -11.30
C TYR A 1105 8.29 -0.71 -10.52
N GLN A 1106 9.14 -0.33 -9.57
CA GLN A 1106 9.76 -1.22 -8.62
C GLN A 1106 9.67 -0.60 -7.22
N ALA A 1107 9.40 -1.45 -6.23
CA ALA A 1107 9.37 -1.06 -4.83
C ALA A 1107 10.39 -1.90 -4.03
N HIS A 1108 11.38 -1.21 -3.49
CA HIS A 1108 12.31 -1.76 -2.52
C HIS A 1108 11.61 -1.96 -1.16
N PRO A 1109 11.78 -3.11 -0.47
CA PRO A 1109 11.08 -3.38 0.78
C PRO A 1109 11.37 -2.40 1.93
N TYR A 1110 12.51 -1.70 1.91
CA TYR A 1110 12.87 -0.69 2.92
C TYR A 1110 12.71 0.76 2.43
N TRP A 1111 12.78 1.01 1.12
CA TRP A 1111 12.86 2.38 0.58
C TRP A 1111 11.61 2.80 -0.21
N GLY A 1112 10.68 1.88 -0.44
CA GLY A 1112 9.53 2.13 -1.31
C GLY A 1112 9.98 2.25 -2.76
N ILE A 1113 9.46 3.24 -3.49
CA ILE A 1113 9.69 3.38 -4.92
C ILE A 1113 11.16 3.61 -5.27
N ILE A 1114 11.64 2.92 -6.30
CA ILE A 1114 13.00 3.10 -6.84
C ILE A 1114 12.96 4.15 -7.96
N ALA A 1115 12.97 5.43 -7.59
CA ALA A 1115 12.64 6.54 -8.47
C ALA A 1115 13.58 6.70 -9.69
N ASP A 1116 14.89 6.50 -9.50
CA ASP A 1116 15.87 6.55 -10.58
C ASP A 1116 15.76 5.38 -11.56
N GLN A 1117 15.11 4.29 -11.19
CA GLN A 1117 14.87 3.14 -12.06
C GLN A 1117 13.49 3.18 -12.74
N LEU A 1118 12.69 4.23 -12.50
CA LEU A 1118 11.49 4.50 -13.30
C LEU A 1118 11.87 5.17 -14.62
N TRP A 1119 11.11 4.91 -15.68
CA TRP A 1119 11.22 5.71 -16.91
C TRP A 1119 9.87 6.23 -17.38
N ILE A 1120 9.94 7.33 -18.12
CA ILE A 1120 8.79 8.07 -18.63
C ILE A 1120 8.62 7.76 -20.12
N GLY A 1121 7.42 7.28 -20.48
CA GLY A 1121 6.98 7.00 -21.85
C GLY A 1121 6.07 8.05 -22.45
#